data_AF-A0A8T5N8M3-F1
#
_entry.id   AF-A0A8T5N8M3-F1
#
_cell.length_a   1.000
_cell.length_b   1.000
_cell.length_c   1.000
_cell.angle_alpha   90.00
_cell.angle_beta   90.00
_cell.angle_gamma   90.00
#
_symmetry.space_group_name_H-M   'P 1'
#
loop_
_entity.id
_entity.type
_entity.pdbx_description
1 polymer ?
#
loop_
_entity_poly.entity_id
_entity_poly.type
_entity_poly.pdbx_seq_one_letter_code
_entity_poly.pdbx_strand_id
1 'polypeptide(L)'
;ISDGVSNMYLDNNVIEDSSYAIYTNDISTPMYFNNNSITGSTTYDVYNINSAGAIFTNIGINNTTASFNGVDFTIKDEPNPPANTTGLISLDSYLNITNTSTDSWIYLNLTYDESKSTDEDKIRLWEHDETSWSNISSTVDTTNNYVYGNITSFSIFAVFEDVGYPQITIQFPTNTTYATNWFWANVTVDETVDWCGADIDSNTTNVTLTNSTGNWNLNITNISDGNHNITFFCNDTAGNMNYTGTINFTIDTTPPVRSAGSPSGTIYTASTTVSLTTNEAAVCRYATSSGISYSSMLLPTSSSTSHSWPVETIVPGTYTYYVRCNDTLGNYNTDDYTISFTKRATVIGDGGGFDIQPITIIPETRPVPNPSDTETETSIADIPLNRPYQIPSGGLCMKVADGLCISVFGDKVTVHNITKIDPNQFKVLLCNQTYLEAFEINVTADNAYLCFDTTTVDTKAISIYSFSGEWNQLTNITQIGNQICGRITSTPYMVAGFKTSDLQQLALDAITDSEQKLLINSDSELESILNQAKDAYYNCDYQTAYDLSQQIYWIKTIESIQLPLITTFGPSNTILEMMSYSLVAKLLGYDTVYIDLLPIFDLTNSTNLDFRYITPVIGVASSGDASSVTKWSIQDIYTIV
;
A
#
# COMPACT_ATOMS: atom_id res chain seq x y z
N ILE A 1 22.07 56.62 -12.03
CA ILE A 1 21.21 57.76 -12.42
C ILE A 1 20.66 58.37 -11.15
N SER A 2 20.72 59.69 -11.00
CA SER A 2 20.30 60.42 -9.78
C SER A 2 19.25 61.49 -10.08
N ASP A 3 18.61 62.02 -9.03
CA ASP A 3 17.57 63.06 -9.12
C ASP A 3 17.96 64.26 -10.02
N GLY A 4 16.96 64.83 -10.68
CA GLY A 4 17.08 65.94 -11.63
C GLY A 4 16.86 65.60 -13.11
N VAL A 5 16.59 64.34 -13.45
CA VAL A 5 16.27 63.88 -14.81
C VAL A 5 14.83 63.36 -14.83
N SER A 6 13.96 63.99 -15.63
CA SER A 6 12.55 63.58 -15.80
C SER A 6 12.29 63.01 -17.19
N ASN A 7 11.49 61.95 -17.29
CA ASN A 7 11.08 61.32 -18.55
C ASN A 7 12.27 60.76 -19.36
N MET A 8 13.20 60.09 -18.69
CA MET A 8 14.27 59.38 -19.37
C MET A 8 13.81 57.98 -19.78
N TYR A 9 14.27 57.56 -20.95
CA TYR A 9 14.06 56.24 -21.53
C TYR A 9 15.43 55.61 -21.79
N LEU A 10 15.69 54.44 -21.20
CA LEU A 10 16.84 53.62 -21.51
C LEU A 10 16.32 52.34 -22.16
N ASP A 11 16.36 52.29 -23.48
CA ASP A 11 15.69 51.24 -24.26
C ASP A 11 16.68 50.45 -25.11
N ASN A 12 16.53 49.12 -25.14
CA ASN A 12 17.25 48.20 -26.04
C ASN A 12 18.79 48.24 -25.90
N ASN A 13 19.29 48.34 -24.66
CA ASN A 13 20.72 48.35 -24.39
C ASN A 13 21.22 46.98 -23.94
N VAL A 14 22.49 46.70 -24.21
CA VAL A 14 23.23 45.57 -23.64
C VAL A 14 24.26 46.13 -22.67
N ILE A 15 24.21 45.70 -21.42
CA ILE A 15 25.06 46.19 -20.32
C ILE A 15 25.88 44.99 -19.81
N GLU A 16 27.19 45.04 -20.04
CA GLU A 16 28.10 43.92 -19.75
C GLU A 16 29.18 44.31 -18.74
N ASP A 17 29.66 43.34 -17.96
CA ASP A 17 30.91 43.41 -17.18
C ASP A 17 31.05 44.66 -16.27
N SER A 18 29.97 45.03 -15.60
CA SER A 18 29.91 46.21 -14.72
C SER A 18 29.89 45.85 -13.24
N SER A 19 30.23 46.79 -12.35
CA SER A 19 29.98 46.58 -10.91
C SER A 19 28.50 46.62 -10.58
N TYR A 20 27.82 47.63 -11.10
CA TYR A 20 26.37 47.80 -11.04
C TYR A 20 25.89 48.06 -12.46
N ALA A 21 25.03 47.21 -13.01
CA ALA A 21 24.55 47.39 -14.39
C ALA A 21 23.54 48.54 -14.47
N ILE A 22 22.51 48.54 -13.61
CA ILE A 22 21.64 49.68 -13.43
C ILE A 22 21.66 50.12 -11.97
N TYR A 23 22.10 51.36 -11.72
CA TYR A 23 22.07 51.99 -10.40
C TYR A 23 21.16 53.21 -10.42
N THR A 24 20.11 53.22 -9.59
CA THR A 24 19.18 54.34 -9.42
C THR A 24 19.22 54.87 -8.00
N ASN A 25 19.31 56.19 -7.85
CA ASN A 25 19.29 56.86 -6.56
C ASN A 25 18.38 58.10 -6.58
N ASP A 26 17.51 58.24 -5.58
CA ASP A 26 16.64 59.40 -5.37
C ASP A 26 15.72 59.76 -6.58
N ILE A 27 15.22 58.77 -7.33
CA ILE A 27 14.32 59.06 -8.48
C ILE A 27 12.87 59.16 -8.03
N SER A 28 12.33 60.38 -8.11
CA SER A 28 10.93 60.70 -7.78
C SER A 28 10.00 60.82 -9.00
N THR A 29 10.54 60.95 -10.22
CA THR A 29 9.75 61.07 -11.47
C THR A 29 9.89 59.83 -12.34
N PRO A 30 8.89 59.50 -13.20
CA PRO A 30 8.95 58.31 -14.02
C PRO A 30 10.20 58.25 -14.91
N MET A 31 10.94 57.15 -14.78
CA MET A 31 12.02 56.76 -15.68
C MET A 31 11.78 55.32 -16.14
N TYR A 32 11.96 55.09 -17.43
CA TYR A 32 11.64 53.82 -18.07
C TYR A 32 12.90 53.13 -18.54
N PHE A 33 13.04 51.87 -18.16
CA PHE A 33 14.10 50.96 -18.60
C PHE A 33 13.43 49.82 -19.36
N ASN A 34 13.49 49.83 -20.69
CA ASN A 34 12.76 48.86 -21.51
C ASN A 34 13.71 47.98 -22.33
N ASN A 35 13.46 46.67 -22.34
CA ASN A 35 14.15 45.72 -23.23
C ASN A 35 15.69 45.75 -23.11
N ASN A 36 16.21 45.99 -21.90
CA ASN A 36 17.67 46.00 -21.69
C ASN A 36 18.14 44.59 -21.28
N SER A 37 19.31 44.20 -21.75
CA SER A 37 19.97 42.94 -21.39
C SER A 37 21.18 43.23 -20.51
N ILE A 38 21.32 42.48 -19.43
CA ILE A 38 22.38 42.60 -18.43
C ILE A 38 23.10 41.27 -18.33
N THR A 39 24.44 41.31 -18.44
CA THR A 39 25.31 40.14 -18.27
C THR A 39 26.59 40.51 -17.52
N GLY A 40 27.18 39.55 -16.80
CA GLY A 40 28.52 39.71 -16.21
C GLY A 40 28.65 40.77 -15.10
N SER A 41 27.55 41.24 -14.51
CA SER A 41 27.66 42.20 -13.39
C SER A 41 28.32 41.54 -12.17
N THR A 42 29.17 42.27 -11.46
CA THR A 42 29.96 41.72 -10.33
C THR A 42 29.34 41.98 -8.96
N THR A 43 28.53 43.04 -8.79
CA THR A 43 27.88 43.35 -7.51
C THR A 43 26.37 43.19 -7.59
N TYR A 44 25.69 43.98 -8.43
CA TYR A 44 24.23 43.89 -8.65
C TYR A 44 23.88 44.16 -10.10
N ASP A 45 22.87 43.46 -10.62
CA ASP A 45 22.30 43.73 -11.93
C ASP A 45 21.43 44.99 -11.86
N VAL A 46 20.61 45.10 -10.81
CA VAL A 46 19.87 46.33 -10.51
C VAL A 46 20.07 46.69 -9.04
N TYR A 47 20.43 47.94 -8.80
CA TYR A 47 20.49 48.52 -7.47
C TYR A 47 19.62 49.77 -7.45
N ASN A 48 18.50 49.66 -6.76
CA ASN A 48 17.52 50.70 -6.62
C ASN A 48 17.44 51.19 -5.17
N ILE A 49 17.79 52.46 -4.94
CA ILE A 49 17.71 53.10 -3.61
C ILE A 49 17.01 54.45 -3.70
N ASN A 50 16.16 54.73 -2.73
CA ASN A 50 15.30 55.91 -2.62
C ASN A 50 14.55 56.27 -3.91
N SER A 51 14.28 55.31 -4.80
CA SER A 51 13.71 55.58 -6.12
C SER A 51 12.40 54.84 -6.34
N ALA A 52 11.30 55.59 -6.26
CA ALA A 52 9.96 55.10 -6.53
C ALA A 52 9.51 55.32 -7.99
N GLY A 53 10.23 56.17 -8.74
CA GLY A 53 9.90 56.51 -10.13
C GLY A 53 10.49 55.57 -11.19
N ALA A 54 11.31 54.59 -10.81
CA ALA A 54 11.95 53.69 -11.76
C ALA A 54 11.03 52.53 -12.16
N ILE A 55 10.80 52.38 -13.47
CA ILE A 55 9.95 51.33 -14.05
C ILE A 55 10.82 50.50 -15.00
N PHE A 56 10.86 49.19 -14.75
CA PHE A 56 11.67 48.23 -15.49
C PHE A 56 10.75 47.29 -16.25
N THR A 57 10.91 47.20 -17.56
CA THR A 57 10.07 46.36 -18.42
C THR A 57 10.95 45.51 -19.31
N ASN A 58 10.73 44.20 -19.26
CA ASN A 58 11.43 43.23 -20.09
C ASN A 58 12.96 43.33 -19.96
N ILE A 59 13.46 43.30 -18.72
CA ILE A 59 14.89 43.31 -18.43
C ILE A 59 15.41 41.87 -18.44
N GLY A 60 16.28 41.56 -19.40
CA GLY A 60 17.01 40.30 -19.43
C GLY A 60 18.18 40.36 -18.45
N ILE A 61 18.18 39.49 -17.44
CA ILE A 61 19.23 39.32 -16.44
C ILE A 61 19.77 37.90 -16.62
N ASN A 62 20.85 37.78 -17.40
CA ASN A 62 21.36 36.50 -17.91
C ASN A 62 20.25 35.65 -18.55
N ASN A 63 19.84 34.56 -17.89
CA ASN A 63 18.83 33.63 -18.41
C ASN A 63 17.39 33.99 -17.97
N THR A 64 17.22 34.93 -17.05
CA THR A 64 15.90 35.31 -16.53
C THR A 64 15.45 36.63 -17.15
N THR A 65 14.21 36.71 -17.61
CA THR A 65 13.63 37.98 -18.05
C THR A 65 12.58 38.43 -17.05
N ALA A 66 12.69 39.69 -16.61
CA ALA A 66 11.86 40.22 -15.55
C ALA A 66 11.36 41.64 -15.84
N SER A 67 10.14 41.92 -15.41
CA SER A 67 9.58 43.27 -15.35
C SER A 67 9.25 43.60 -13.90
N PHE A 68 9.56 44.80 -13.46
CA PHE A 68 9.35 45.16 -12.05
C PHE A 68 9.32 46.66 -11.82
N ASN A 69 8.67 47.02 -10.73
CA ASN A 69 8.69 48.37 -10.16
C ASN A 69 8.56 48.24 -8.64
N GLY A 70 9.11 49.20 -7.90
CA GLY A 70 9.15 49.09 -6.46
C GLY A 70 10.00 50.19 -5.84
N VAL A 71 10.25 50.06 -4.55
CA VAL A 71 11.07 50.97 -3.77
C VAL A 71 12.15 50.16 -3.05
N ASP A 72 13.37 50.69 -3.06
CA ASP A 72 14.48 50.23 -2.22
C ASP A 72 14.80 48.74 -2.32
N PHE A 73 15.23 48.29 -3.50
CA PHE A 73 15.55 46.88 -3.74
C PHE A 73 16.86 46.72 -4.50
N THR A 74 17.49 45.57 -4.37
CA THR A 74 18.55 45.11 -5.27
C THR A 74 18.14 43.82 -5.94
N ILE A 75 18.64 43.58 -7.15
CA ILE A 75 18.44 42.35 -7.91
C ILE A 75 19.82 41.86 -8.37
N LYS A 76 20.03 40.57 -8.19
CA LYS A 76 21.19 39.83 -8.71
C LYS A 76 20.72 38.53 -9.33
N ASP A 77 21.33 38.14 -10.44
CA ASP A 77 21.20 36.80 -10.98
C ASP A 77 21.62 35.73 -9.96
N GLU A 78 20.94 34.59 -9.95
CA GLU A 78 21.34 33.45 -9.13
C GLU A 78 21.75 32.27 -10.02
N PRO A 79 23.03 32.18 -10.41
CA PRO A 79 23.51 31.16 -11.35
C PRO A 79 23.64 29.76 -10.71
N ASN A 80 23.62 29.67 -9.38
CA ASN A 80 23.66 28.41 -8.64
C ASN A 80 22.46 28.32 -7.68
N PRO A 81 21.23 28.21 -8.22
CA PRO A 81 20.03 28.24 -7.41
C PRO A 81 20.00 27.06 -6.41
N PRO A 82 19.36 27.25 -5.23
CA PRO A 82 19.10 26.16 -4.30
C PRO A 82 18.42 24.97 -5.00
N ALA A 83 18.73 23.76 -4.55
CA ALA A 83 18.11 22.56 -5.11
C ALA A 83 16.58 22.62 -4.98
N ASN A 84 15.89 22.15 -6.00
CA ASN A 84 14.43 22.06 -5.96
C ASN A 84 14.00 20.98 -4.96
N THR A 85 12.85 21.18 -4.31
CA THR A 85 12.18 20.14 -3.54
C THR A 85 11.50 19.14 -4.48
N THR A 86 11.31 17.90 -4.01
CA THR A 86 10.52 16.89 -4.73
C THR A 86 9.13 17.45 -5.04
N GLY A 87 8.67 17.30 -6.28
CA GLY A 87 7.36 17.81 -6.72
C GLY A 87 7.38 19.17 -7.43
N LEU A 88 8.52 19.86 -7.50
CA LEU A 88 8.63 21.13 -8.23
C LEU A 88 9.41 20.99 -9.55
N ILE A 89 8.84 21.48 -10.64
CA ILE A 89 9.49 21.60 -11.95
C ILE A 89 9.99 23.03 -12.13
N SER A 90 11.31 23.19 -12.37
CA SER A 90 11.93 24.48 -12.69
C SER A 90 11.66 24.94 -14.11
N LEU A 91 11.29 26.22 -14.22
CA LEU A 91 11.13 26.92 -15.49
C LEU A 91 12.28 27.92 -15.76
N ASP A 92 13.47 27.65 -15.18
CA ASP A 92 14.76 28.32 -15.43
C ASP A 92 14.85 29.82 -15.09
N SER A 93 13.94 30.33 -14.25
CA SER A 93 13.95 31.73 -13.83
C SER A 93 14.32 31.86 -12.36
N TYR A 94 15.42 32.55 -12.06
CA TYR A 94 15.95 32.70 -10.70
C TYR A 94 16.56 34.09 -10.49
N LEU A 95 16.06 34.83 -9.49
CA LEU A 95 16.60 36.12 -9.08
C LEU A 95 16.76 36.19 -7.57
N ASN A 96 17.91 36.66 -7.12
CA ASN A 96 18.13 37.04 -5.73
C ASN A 96 17.77 38.52 -5.55
N ILE A 97 16.74 38.79 -4.74
CA ILE A 97 16.23 40.13 -4.50
C ILE A 97 16.40 40.47 -3.02
N THR A 98 17.09 41.56 -2.72
CA THR A 98 17.30 42.03 -1.34
C THR A 98 16.71 43.42 -1.14
N ASN A 99 16.35 43.75 0.11
CA ASN A 99 15.93 45.09 0.47
C ASN A 99 17.12 46.02 0.75
N THR A 100 16.96 47.30 0.43
CA THR A 100 17.90 48.36 0.86
C THR A 100 17.35 49.23 1.99
N SER A 101 16.07 49.09 2.36
CA SER A 101 15.44 49.77 3.48
C SER A 101 14.36 48.91 4.16
N THR A 102 13.70 49.45 5.19
CA THR A 102 12.57 48.79 5.87
C THR A 102 11.23 48.99 5.16
N ASP A 103 11.15 49.97 4.26
CA ASP A 103 9.94 50.30 3.51
C ASP A 103 9.96 49.70 2.09
N SER A 104 10.93 48.81 1.85
CA SER A 104 11.15 48.13 0.58
C SER A 104 9.97 47.28 0.16
N TRP A 105 9.63 47.36 -1.12
CA TRP A 105 8.66 46.47 -1.77
C TRP A 105 8.96 46.40 -3.26
N ILE A 106 8.55 45.31 -3.90
CA ILE A 106 8.69 45.14 -5.34
C ILE A 106 7.47 44.41 -5.89
N TYR A 107 6.90 44.95 -6.96
CA TYR A 107 5.97 44.22 -7.80
C TYR A 107 6.79 43.53 -8.89
N LEU A 108 6.88 42.20 -8.80
CA LEU A 108 7.73 41.39 -9.66
C LEU A 108 6.89 40.65 -10.68
N ASN A 109 7.39 40.62 -11.91
CA ASN A 109 6.91 39.80 -13.00
C ASN A 109 8.12 39.05 -13.58
N LEU A 110 8.04 37.72 -13.61
CA LEU A 110 9.05 36.84 -14.19
C LEU A 110 8.44 36.08 -15.35
N THR A 111 9.09 36.13 -16.51
CA THR A 111 8.74 35.27 -17.64
C THR A 111 9.20 33.84 -17.36
N TYR A 112 8.57 32.85 -18.00
CA TYR A 112 9.00 31.46 -17.91
C TYR A 112 9.04 30.77 -19.29
N ASP A 113 9.76 29.66 -19.37
CA ASP A 113 9.82 28.83 -20.58
C ASP A 113 8.69 27.80 -20.57
N GLU A 114 7.63 28.08 -21.33
CA GLU A 114 6.46 27.19 -21.51
C GLU A 114 6.85 25.77 -21.92
N SER A 115 7.95 25.59 -22.67
CA SER A 115 8.36 24.25 -23.13
C SER A 115 8.78 23.30 -22.02
N LYS A 116 9.00 23.82 -20.81
CA LYS A 116 9.32 23.07 -19.60
C LYS A 116 8.12 22.77 -18.72
N SER A 117 6.98 23.41 -18.99
CA SER A 117 5.76 23.24 -18.20
C SER A 117 4.94 22.04 -18.69
N THR A 118 4.26 21.35 -17.78
CA THR A 118 3.26 20.32 -18.09
C THR A 118 1.83 20.82 -17.92
N ASP A 119 1.62 21.77 -17.02
CA ASP A 119 0.35 22.45 -16.75
C ASP A 119 0.59 23.88 -16.22
N GLU A 120 0.36 24.89 -17.06
CA GLU A 120 0.67 26.27 -16.71
C GLU A 120 -0.22 26.84 -15.60
N ASP A 121 -1.41 26.27 -15.37
CA ASP A 121 -2.31 26.71 -14.30
C ASP A 121 -1.71 26.42 -12.90
N LYS A 122 -0.68 25.57 -12.83
CA LYS A 122 0.06 25.20 -11.61
C LYS A 122 1.35 26.01 -11.40
N ILE A 123 1.63 26.97 -12.28
CA ILE A 123 2.81 27.83 -12.17
C ILE A 123 2.59 28.92 -11.12
N ARG A 124 3.56 29.09 -10.21
CA ARG A 124 3.54 30.13 -9.18
C ARG A 124 4.91 30.76 -9.01
N LEU A 125 4.95 31.92 -8.34
CA LEU A 125 6.18 32.48 -7.79
C LEU A 125 6.52 31.82 -6.46
N TRP A 126 7.79 31.47 -6.29
CA TRP A 126 8.30 30.83 -5.09
C TRP A 126 9.43 31.64 -4.46
N GLU A 127 9.47 31.67 -3.14
CA GLU A 127 10.59 32.21 -2.34
C GLU A 127 11.33 31.10 -1.61
N HIS A 128 12.64 31.28 -1.44
CA HIS A 128 13.49 30.38 -0.66
C HIS A 128 13.94 31.02 0.65
N ASP A 129 13.59 30.44 1.80
CA ASP A 129 13.88 30.97 3.14
C ASP A 129 15.26 30.57 3.71
N GLU A 130 16.20 30.23 2.84
CA GLU A 130 17.50 29.57 3.12
C GLU A 130 17.41 28.06 3.39
N THR A 131 16.22 27.53 3.69
CA THR A 131 16.04 26.10 3.98
C THR A 131 15.09 25.38 3.03
N SER A 132 14.03 26.05 2.59
CA SER A 132 12.95 25.47 1.79
C SER A 132 12.32 26.48 0.87
N TRP A 133 11.71 25.98 -0.21
CA TRP A 133 10.90 26.77 -1.12
C TRP A 133 9.46 26.85 -0.61
N SER A 134 8.87 28.04 -0.69
CA SER A 134 7.46 28.26 -0.36
C SER A 134 6.76 29.12 -1.41
N ASN A 135 5.48 28.84 -1.64
CA ASN A 135 4.66 29.51 -2.63
C ASN A 135 4.26 30.92 -2.14
N ILE A 136 4.35 31.90 -3.03
CA ILE A 136 3.91 33.27 -2.81
C ILE A 136 2.61 33.51 -3.57
N SER A 137 1.69 34.25 -2.95
CA SER A 137 0.50 34.75 -3.63
C SER A 137 0.87 35.48 -4.92
N SER A 138 0.55 34.84 -6.04
CA SER A 138 0.94 35.25 -7.38
C SER A 138 -0.14 34.87 -8.38
N THR A 139 -0.05 35.42 -9.59
CA THR A 139 -0.95 35.15 -10.70
C THR A 139 -0.13 34.83 -11.94
N VAL A 140 -0.55 33.80 -12.67
CA VAL A 140 0.04 33.41 -13.94
C VAL A 140 -0.76 34.00 -15.10
N ASP A 141 -0.06 34.52 -16.11
CA ASP A 141 -0.60 34.90 -17.41
C ASP A 141 -0.05 33.93 -18.46
N THR A 142 -0.85 32.90 -18.77
CA THR A 142 -0.51 31.82 -19.71
C THR A 142 -0.56 32.26 -21.18
N THR A 143 -1.05 33.46 -21.47
CA THR A 143 -1.03 33.99 -22.85
C THR A 143 0.31 34.64 -23.17
N ASN A 144 0.94 35.25 -22.15
CA ASN A 144 2.17 36.01 -22.29
C ASN A 144 3.36 35.34 -21.57
N ASN A 145 3.16 34.16 -21.00
CA ASN A 145 4.14 33.30 -20.34
C ASN A 145 4.93 34.02 -19.24
N TYR A 146 4.21 34.66 -18.32
CA TYR A 146 4.81 35.24 -17.12
C TYR A 146 3.97 35.02 -15.87
N VAL A 147 4.62 35.02 -14.72
CA VAL A 147 4.00 34.99 -13.40
C VAL A 147 4.35 36.28 -12.65
N TYR A 148 3.40 36.81 -11.89
CA TYR A 148 3.58 38.08 -11.21
C TYR A 148 2.95 38.11 -9.82
N GLY A 149 3.52 38.94 -8.94
CA GLY A 149 3.08 39.07 -7.57
C GLY A 149 3.70 40.29 -6.88
N ASN A 150 3.05 40.75 -5.82
CA ASN A 150 3.62 41.78 -4.95
C ASN A 150 4.45 41.11 -3.86
N ILE A 151 5.72 41.48 -3.77
CA ILE A 151 6.70 40.88 -2.87
C ILE A 151 7.07 41.90 -1.79
N THR A 152 6.99 41.47 -0.53
CA THR A 152 7.36 42.26 0.66
C THR A 152 8.36 41.53 1.57
N SER A 153 8.66 40.27 1.26
CA SER A 153 9.78 39.47 1.75
C SER A 153 10.91 39.54 0.72
N PHE A 154 12.15 39.27 1.12
CA PHE A 154 13.31 39.42 0.23
C PHE A 154 14.20 38.19 0.36
N SER A 155 14.40 37.48 -0.75
CA SER A 155 15.07 36.19 -0.83
C SER A 155 15.49 35.89 -2.27
N ILE A 156 15.84 34.62 -2.53
CA ILE A 156 15.87 34.08 -3.89
C ILE A 156 14.43 33.78 -4.30
N PHE A 157 14.06 34.22 -5.50
CA PHE A 157 12.77 33.99 -6.14
C PHE A 157 12.93 33.14 -7.38
N ALA A 158 11.98 32.24 -7.60
CA ALA A 158 11.94 31.39 -8.77
C ALA A 158 10.53 31.22 -9.32
N VAL A 159 10.44 30.73 -10.55
CA VAL A 159 9.19 30.26 -11.14
C VAL A 159 9.22 28.73 -11.17
N PHE A 160 8.28 28.13 -10.43
CA PHE A 160 8.08 26.68 -10.44
C PHE A 160 6.65 26.34 -10.82
N GLU A 161 6.53 25.20 -11.50
CA GLU A 161 5.29 24.45 -11.59
C GLU A 161 5.26 23.39 -10.49
N ASP A 162 4.16 23.35 -9.75
CA ASP A 162 3.97 22.38 -8.69
C ASP A 162 3.17 21.16 -9.19
N VAL A 163 3.84 20.02 -9.22
CA VAL A 163 3.29 18.72 -9.61
C VAL A 163 3.30 17.73 -8.43
N GLY A 164 3.69 18.18 -7.24
CA GLY A 164 3.66 17.40 -6.01
C GLY A 164 2.22 17.11 -5.60
N TYR A 165 1.96 15.91 -5.10
CA TYR A 165 0.68 15.62 -4.45
C TYR A 165 0.86 15.73 -2.95
N PRO A 166 -0.08 16.37 -2.21
CA PRO A 166 0.03 16.49 -0.76
C PRO A 166 0.00 15.12 -0.10
N GLN A 167 1.02 14.79 0.70
CA GLN A 167 1.07 13.51 1.42
C GLN A 167 0.29 13.62 2.73
N ILE A 168 -0.83 12.90 2.78
CA ILE A 168 -1.76 12.93 3.92
C ILE A 168 -1.40 11.82 4.90
N THR A 169 -1.01 12.19 6.11
CA THR A 169 -0.78 11.25 7.22
C THR A 169 -1.95 11.26 8.18
N ILE A 170 -2.60 10.12 8.35
CA ILE A 170 -3.71 9.95 9.30
C ILE A 170 -3.16 9.86 10.71
N GLN A 171 -3.61 10.76 11.58
CA GLN A 171 -3.31 10.73 13.01
C GLN A 171 -4.44 10.03 13.78
N PHE A 172 -5.70 10.22 13.36
CA PHE A 172 -6.89 9.56 13.90
C PHE A 172 -8.07 9.62 12.91
N PRO A 173 -8.94 8.59 12.78
CA PRO A 173 -9.02 7.36 13.56
C PRO A 173 -8.08 6.25 13.10
N THR A 174 -8.01 5.17 13.89
CA THR A 174 -7.33 3.92 13.57
C THR A 174 -8.35 2.81 13.37
N ASN A 175 -7.92 1.69 12.78
CA ASN A 175 -8.78 0.53 12.57
C ASN A 175 -9.02 -0.24 13.88
N THR A 176 -9.95 0.27 14.69
CA THR A 176 -10.36 -0.28 15.99
C THR A 176 -11.83 0.00 16.27
N THR A 177 -12.36 -0.59 17.34
CA THR A 177 -13.68 -0.24 17.88
C THR A 177 -13.58 0.87 18.92
N TYR A 178 -14.52 1.83 18.90
CA TYR A 178 -14.62 2.93 19.85
C TYR A 178 -15.89 2.84 20.70
N ALA A 179 -15.74 3.12 22.00
CA ALA A 179 -16.83 3.11 23.00
C ALA A 179 -17.71 4.38 23.01
N THR A 180 -17.44 5.32 22.12
CA THR A 180 -18.11 6.63 22.06
C THR A 180 -18.63 6.90 20.67
N ASN A 181 -19.82 7.51 20.58
CA ASN A 181 -20.44 7.97 19.34
C ASN A 181 -19.91 9.34 18.87
N TRP A 182 -18.72 9.73 19.31
CA TRP A 182 -18.05 10.94 18.88
C TRP A 182 -16.54 10.83 19.07
N PHE A 183 -15.79 11.52 18.21
CA PHE A 183 -14.33 11.64 18.28
C PHE A 183 -13.83 12.76 17.34
N TRP A 184 -12.59 13.19 17.56
CA TRP A 184 -11.89 14.09 16.64
C TRP A 184 -11.07 13.28 15.63
N ALA A 185 -11.48 13.32 14.37
CA ALA A 185 -10.65 12.88 13.26
C ALA A 185 -9.58 13.95 12.97
N ASN A 186 -8.36 13.53 12.68
CA ASN A 186 -7.29 14.47 12.32
C ASN A 186 -6.23 13.85 11.40
N VAL A 187 -5.69 14.73 10.56
CA VAL A 187 -4.62 14.43 9.60
C VAL A 187 -3.59 15.54 9.56
N THR A 188 -2.37 15.19 9.18
CA THR A 188 -1.29 16.13 8.83
C THR A 188 -0.97 16.01 7.35
N VAL A 189 -0.50 17.10 6.76
CA VAL A 189 0.01 17.17 5.39
C VAL A 189 1.46 17.65 5.41
N ASP A 190 2.26 17.20 4.45
CA ASP A 190 3.68 17.54 4.33
C ASP A 190 3.95 18.87 3.62
N GLU A 191 2.90 19.53 3.12
CA GLU A 191 2.98 20.81 2.44
C GLU A 191 1.79 21.73 2.77
N THR A 192 1.80 22.95 2.21
CA THR A 192 0.70 23.90 2.40
C THR A 192 -0.46 23.55 1.48
N VAL A 193 -1.66 23.40 2.06
CA VAL A 193 -2.86 23.02 1.33
C VAL A 193 -4.00 24.03 1.51
N ASP A 194 -4.77 24.23 0.44
CA ASP A 194 -5.92 25.14 0.42
C ASP A 194 -7.15 24.53 1.08
N TRP A 195 -7.28 23.20 0.99
CA TRP A 195 -8.47 22.50 1.49
C TRP A 195 -8.16 21.07 1.88
N CYS A 196 -8.76 20.61 2.99
CA CYS A 196 -8.89 19.19 3.29
C CYS A 196 -10.34 18.84 3.65
N GLY A 197 -10.76 17.63 3.30
CA GLY A 197 -12.07 17.07 3.60
C GLY A 197 -12.00 15.60 3.97
N ALA A 198 -13.08 15.07 4.52
CA ALA A 198 -13.25 13.65 4.80
C ALA A 198 -14.58 13.15 4.24
N ASP A 199 -14.55 11.99 3.62
CA ASP A 199 -15.73 11.18 3.34
C ASP A 199 -15.90 10.16 4.46
N ILE A 200 -17.10 10.05 5.02
CA ILE A 200 -17.46 9.11 6.07
C ILE A 200 -18.56 8.22 5.52
N ASP A 201 -18.41 6.90 5.63
CA ASP A 201 -19.35 5.87 5.16
C ASP A 201 -19.63 5.89 3.65
N SER A 202 -18.63 6.27 2.86
CA SER A 202 -18.74 6.31 1.39
C SER A 202 -19.89 7.18 0.91
N ASN A 203 -20.10 8.31 1.59
CA ASN A 203 -21.12 9.27 1.24
C ASN A 203 -20.68 10.10 0.03
N THR A 204 -21.63 10.63 -0.74
CA THR A 204 -21.30 11.39 -1.96
C THR A 204 -20.76 12.80 -1.69
N THR A 205 -20.62 13.22 -0.43
CA THR A 205 -20.24 14.58 -0.06
C THR A 205 -19.20 14.59 1.05
N ASN A 206 -18.04 15.18 0.75
CA ASN A 206 -16.96 15.37 1.71
C ASN A 206 -17.34 16.43 2.74
N VAL A 207 -17.00 16.17 4.01
CA VAL A 207 -17.10 17.13 5.11
C VAL A 207 -15.78 17.87 5.21
N THR A 208 -15.81 19.21 5.19
CA THR A 208 -14.58 20.03 5.25
C THR A 208 -13.95 19.99 6.64
N LEU A 209 -12.63 19.81 6.70
CA LEU A 209 -11.84 19.86 7.93
C LEU A 209 -11.47 21.31 8.28
N THR A 210 -11.19 21.55 9.56
CA THR A 210 -10.67 22.83 10.05
C THR A 210 -9.16 22.72 10.26
N ASN A 211 -8.39 23.65 9.68
CA ASN A 211 -6.95 23.73 9.93
C ASN A 211 -6.68 24.37 11.30
N SER A 212 -6.02 23.63 12.19
CA SER A 212 -5.51 24.14 13.46
C SER A 212 -3.99 23.98 13.49
N THR A 213 -3.28 24.99 13.00
CA THR A 213 -1.80 25.05 12.99
C THR A 213 -1.13 23.83 12.34
N GLY A 214 -1.56 23.47 11.11
CA GLY A 214 -1.00 22.35 10.35
C GLY A 214 -1.63 20.99 10.66
N ASN A 215 -2.50 20.92 11.68
CA ASN A 215 -3.34 19.76 11.95
C ASN A 215 -4.75 20.02 11.46
N TRP A 216 -5.17 19.31 10.43
CA TRP A 216 -6.52 19.37 9.91
C TRP A 216 -7.41 18.44 10.73
N ASN A 217 -8.54 18.94 11.22
CA ASN A 217 -9.39 18.18 12.12
C ASN A 217 -10.88 18.31 11.80
N LEU A 218 -11.64 17.28 12.20
CA LEU A 218 -13.09 17.21 12.09
C LEU A 218 -13.64 16.56 13.37
N ASN A 219 -14.59 17.21 14.02
CA ASN A 219 -15.33 16.61 15.12
C ASN A 219 -16.51 15.80 14.58
N ILE A 220 -16.40 14.47 14.65
CA ILE A 220 -17.47 13.55 14.28
C ILE A 220 -18.33 13.32 15.52
N THR A 221 -19.64 13.49 15.39
CA THR A 221 -20.59 13.35 16.52
C THR A 221 -21.86 12.62 16.07
N ASN A 222 -22.53 11.96 17.01
CA ASN A 222 -23.76 11.20 16.77
C ASN A 222 -23.61 10.11 15.69
N ILE A 223 -22.43 9.50 15.60
CA ILE A 223 -22.22 8.33 14.73
C ILE A 223 -22.91 7.11 15.36
N SER A 224 -23.64 6.35 14.56
CA SER A 224 -24.37 5.17 15.04
C SER A 224 -23.43 4.04 15.43
N ASP A 225 -23.91 3.06 16.20
CA ASP A 225 -23.18 1.81 16.39
C ASP A 225 -23.13 1.01 15.08
N GLY A 226 -22.02 0.30 14.87
CA GLY A 226 -21.78 -0.51 13.67
C GLY A 226 -20.44 -0.20 13.00
N ASN A 227 -20.24 -0.79 11.82
CA ASN A 227 -19.05 -0.59 11.01
C ASN A 227 -19.14 0.70 10.22
N HIS A 228 -18.05 1.45 10.23
CA HIS A 228 -17.91 2.72 9.55
C HIS A 228 -16.60 2.77 8.76
N ASN A 229 -16.55 3.66 7.78
CA ASN A 229 -15.33 3.93 7.05
C ASN A 229 -15.07 5.42 6.88
N ILE A 230 -13.80 5.79 6.74
CA ILE A 230 -13.40 7.18 6.50
C ILE A 230 -12.22 7.25 5.52
N THR A 231 -12.30 8.21 4.60
CA THR A 231 -11.23 8.58 3.67
C THR A 231 -11.00 10.08 3.74
N PHE A 232 -9.74 10.51 3.80
CA PHE A 232 -9.38 11.92 3.80
C PHE A 232 -8.88 12.36 2.43
N PHE A 233 -9.14 13.62 2.10
CA PHE A 233 -8.78 14.28 0.85
C PHE A 233 -8.12 15.61 1.19
N CYS A 234 -7.06 15.98 0.49
CA CYS A 234 -6.45 17.30 0.60
C CYS A 234 -6.03 17.80 -0.77
N ASN A 235 -6.26 19.08 -1.02
CA ASN A 235 -5.91 19.79 -2.24
C ASN A 235 -4.91 20.88 -1.91
N ASP A 236 -3.75 20.85 -2.55
CA ASP A 236 -2.72 21.85 -2.37
C ASP A 236 -3.10 23.22 -3.01
N THR A 237 -2.18 24.17 -2.95
CA THR A 237 -2.34 25.53 -3.52
C THR A 237 -2.22 25.60 -5.05
N ALA A 238 -1.73 24.53 -5.68
CA ALA A 238 -1.61 24.38 -7.12
C ALA A 238 -2.77 23.57 -7.73
N GLY A 239 -3.62 22.98 -6.90
CA GLY A 239 -4.75 22.15 -7.31
C GLY A 239 -4.42 20.67 -7.45
N ASN A 240 -3.28 20.19 -6.94
CA ASN A 240 -3.01 18.77 -6.83
C ASN A 240 -3.78 18.19 -5.65
N MET A 241 -4.71 17.28 -5.97
CA MET A 241 -5.53 16.58 -4.99
C MET A 241 -4.96 15.20 -4.71
N ASN A 242 -4.78 14.89 -3.43
CA ASN A 242 -4.48 13.53 -2.98
C ASN A 242 -5.54 13.03 -1.98
N TYR A 243 -5.54 11.72 -1.73
CA TYR A 243 -6.43 11.09 -0.77
C TYR A 243 -5.77 9.92 -0.05
N THR A 244 -6.27 9.58 1.13
CA THR A 244 -5.77 8.47 1.91
C THR A 244 -6.39 7.13 1.49
N GLY A 245 -5.78 6.02 1.91
CA GLY A 245 -6.52 4.76 1.99
C GLY A 245 -7.74 4.87 2.92
N THR A 246 -8.70 3.96 2.73
CA THR A 246 -9.89 3.88 3.58
C THR A 246 -9.57 3.25 4.93
N ILE A 247 -9.86 3.96 6.02
CA ILE A 247 -9.81 3.41 7.36
C ILE A 247 -11.19 2.89 7.73
N ASN A 248 -11.28 1.60 8.03
CA ASN A 248 -12.48 1.00 8.60
C ASN A 248 -12.36 1.07 10.12
N PHE A 249 -13.44 1.42 10.81
CA PHE A 249 -13.52 1.40 12.26
C PHE A 249 -14.92 0.99 12.69
N THR A 250 -15.11 0.67 13.97
CA THR A 250 -16.42 0.27 14.49
C THR A 250 -16.79 1.16 15.66
N ILE A 251 -18.08 1.47 15.80
CA ILE A 251 -18.64 2.16 16.96
C ILE A 251 -19.48 1.15 17.74
N ASP A 252 -19.25 1.08 19.04
CA ASP A 252 -20.06 0.26 19.94
C ASP A 252 -20.23 0.97 21.28
N THR A 253 -21.43 1.47 21.51
CA THR A 253 -21.80 2.20 22.72
C THR A 253 -22.76 1.40 23.59
N THR A 254 -23.01 0.14 23.24
CA THR A 254 -24.06 -0.67 23.85
C THR A 254 -23.50 -1.78 24.73
N PRO A 255 -24.13 -2.08 25.88
CA PRO A 255 -23.75 -3.25 26.65
C PRO A 255 -24.13 -4.58 25.98
N PRO A 256 -23.45 -5.69 26.34
CA PRO A 256 -23.76 -7.02 25.84
C PRO A 256 -25.22 -7.46 26.07
N VAL A 257 -25.84 -7.99 25.04
CA VAL A 257 -27.14 -8.66 25.10
C VAL A 257 -26.96 -10.06 25.67
N ARG A 258 -27.64 -10.34 26.79
CA ARG A 258 -27.57 -11.63 27.51
C ARG A 258 -28.73 -12.56 27.11
N SER A 259 -28.45 -13.84 26.91
CA SER A 259 -29.45 -14.85 26.54
C SER A 259 -29.11 -16.25 27.04
N ALA A 260 -29.98 -17.23 26.77
CA ALA A 260 -29.76 -18.66 27.07
C ALA A 260 -29.41 -18.99 28.53
N GLY A 261 -30.00 -18.27 29.49
CA GLY A 261 -29.85 -18.53 30.92
C GLY A 261 -30.24 -19.96 31.32
N SER A 262 -29.32 -20.67 31.95
CA SER A 262 -29.47 -22.06 32.39
C SER A 262 -28.81 -22.25 33.77
N PRO A 263 -29.28 -23.18 34.61
CA PRO A 263 -30.47 -24.00 34.43
C PRO A 263 -31.75 -23.20 34.70
N SER A 264 -32.86 -23.72 34.20
CA SER A 264 -34.20 -23.20 34.47
C SER A 264 -35.12 -24.32 34.97
N GLY A 265 -36.21 -23.95 35.65
CA GLY A 265 -37.19 -24.92 36.13
C GLY A 265 -36.68 -25.78 37.30
N THR A 266 -36.96 -27.08 37.28
CA THR A 266 -36.61 -27.99 38.38
C THR A 266 -35.42 -28.87 38.03
N ILE A 267 -34.43 -28.95 38.93
CA ILE A 267 -33.31 -29.88 38.83
C ILE A 267 -33.32 -30.90 39.98
N TYR A 268 -32.71 -32.06 39.74
CA TYR A 268 -32.60 -33.16 40.72
C TYR A 268 -31.14 -33.51 41.05
N THR A 269 -30.18 -32.86 40.39
CA THR A 269 -28.75 -33.15 40.55
C THR A 269 -28.17 -32.54 41.84
N ALA A 270 -27.07 -33.12 42.32
CA ALA A 270 -26.34 -32.63 43.49
C ALA A 270 -25.62 -31.31 43.24
N SER A 271 -25.19 -31.10 42.00
CA SER A 271 -24.53 -29.91 41.47
C SER A 271 -25.15 -29.53 40.13
N THR A 272 -24.93 -28.29 39.70
CA THR A 272 -25.30 -27.82 38.37
C THR A 272 -24.32 -26.75 37.91
N THR A 273 -24.37 -26.39 36.64
CA THR A 273 -23.59 -25.28 36.09
C THR A 273 -24.58 -24.20 35.69
N VAL A 274 -24.42 -23.01 36.28
CA VAL A 274 -25.17 -21.84 35.83
C VAL A 274 -24.45 -21.27 34.62
N SER A 275 -25.18 -20.97 33.55
CA SER A 275 -24.62 -20.46 32.30
C SER A 275 -25.53 -19.47 31.59
N LEU A 276 -24.94 -18.65 30.74
CA LEU A 276 -25.61 -17.79 29.77
C LEU A 276 -24.68 -17.52 28.58
N THR A 277 -25.22 -16.93 27.52
CA THR A 277 -24.45 -16.43 26.38
C THR A 277 -24.66 -14.94 26.18
N THR A 278 -23.68 -14.30 25.56
CA THR A 278 -23.76 -12.91 25.10
C THR A 278 -23.61 -12.84 23.57
N ASN A 279 -24.14 -11.79 22.94
CA ASN A 279 -23.97 -11.53 21.50
C ASN A 279 -22.54 -11.12 21.12
N GLU A 280 -21.72 -10.78 22.11
CA GLU A 280 -20.36 -10.29 21.94
C GLU A 280 -19.47 -10.75 23.10
N ALA A 281 -18.15 -10.58 22.95
CA ALA A 281 -17.21 -10.97 23.99
C ALA A 281 -17.37 -10.07 25.22
N ALA A 282 -17.71 -10.68 26.36
CA ALA A 282 -17.97 -9.96 27.59
C ALA A 282 -17.34 -10.63 28.80
N VAL A 283 -17.25 -9.89 29.90
CA VAL A 283 -16.98 -10.40 31.23
C VAL A 283 -18.29 -10.32 32.01
N CYS A 284 -18.94 -11.46 32.21
CA CYS A 284 -20.14 -11.55 33.04
C CYS A 284 -19.79 -11.81 34.49
N ARG A 285 -20.52 -11.16 35.40
CA ARG A 285 -20.46 -11.34 36.85
C ARG A 285 -21.85 -11.63 37.40
N TYR A 286 -21.92 -12.27 38.56
CA TYR A 286 -23.19 -12.62 39.18
C TYR A 286 -23.29 -12.26 40.66
N ALA A 287 -24.53 -12.08 41.14
CA ALA A 287 -24.87 -11.94 42.55
C ALA A 287 -26.08 -12.82 42.90
N THR A 288 -26.25 -13.12 44.19
CA THR A 288 -27.41 -13.84 44.74
C THR A 288 -28.48 -12.90 45.29
N SER A 289 -28.26 -11.59 45.22
CA SER A 289 -29.21 -10.53 45.57
C SER A 289 -29.34 -9.58 44.40
N SER A 290 -30.55 -9.06 44.16
CA SER A 290 -30.81 -8.11 43.07
C SER A 290 -30.22 -6.73 43.40
N GLY A 291 -29.87 -5.97 42.36
CA GLY A 291 -29.44 -4.57 42.49
C GLY A 291 -28.02 -4.38 42.99
N ILE A 292 -27.20 -5.44 43.07
CA ILE A 292 -25.78 -5.33 43.39
C ILE A 292 -25.04 -4.67 42.22
N SER A 293 -24.12 -3.75 42.50
CA SER A 293 -23.28 -3.11 41.47
C SER A 293 -22.35 -4.12 40.80
N TYR A 294 -22.09 -3.94 39.50
CA TYR A 294 -21.23 -4.85 38.72
C TYR A 294 -19.86 -5.11 39.37
N SER A 295 -19.21 -4.08 39.91
CA SER A 295 -17.90 -4.19 40.57
C SER A 295 -17.92 -5.03 41.85
N SER A 296 -19.06 -5.16 42.52
CA SER A 296 -19.27 -5.92 43.75
C SER A 296 -19.82 -7.33 43.52
N MET A 297 -20.12 -7.69 42.27
CA MET A 297 -20.55 -9.03 41.89
C MET A 297 -19.37 -10.02 41.86
N LEU A 298 -19.68 -11.31 42.04
CA LEU A 298 -18.72 -12.41 41.97
C LEU A 298 -18.32 -12.66 40.51
N LEU A 299 -17.05 -13.00 40.28
CA LEU A 299 -16.48 -13.20 38.95
C LEU A 299 -16.38 -14.70 38.60
N PRO A 300 -17.19 -15.21 37.66
CA PRO A 300 -17.16 -16.60 37.21
C PRO A 300 -16.16 -16.91 36.09
N THR A 301 -15.99 -16.03 35.08
CA THR A 301 -15.33 -16.37 33.81
C THR A 301 -14.37 -15.31 33.26
N SER A 302 -13.53 -15.72 32.31
CA SER A 302 -12.74 -14.88 31.39
C SER A 302 -13.62 -14.25 30.29
N SER A 303 -13.04 -13.36 29.47
CA SER A 303 -13.74 -12.69 28.35
C SER A 303 -14.08 -13.68 27.23
N SER A 304 -15.36 -13.92 26.98
CA SER A 304 -15.87 -14.81 25.93
C SER A 304 -17.32 -14.45 25.59
N THR A 305 -17.96 -15.20 24.68
CA THR A 305 -19.42 -15.09 24.40
C THR A 305 -20.25 -16.11 25.19
N SER A 306 -19.59 -16.98 25.97
CA SER A 306 -20.24 -18.08 26.72
C SER A 306 -19.70 -18.12 28.13
N HIS A 307 -20.61 -17.97 29.09
CA HIS A 307 -20.28 -17.78 30.50
C HIS A 307 -20.87 -18.91 31.31
N SER A 308 -20.07 -19.48 32.21
CA SER A 308 -20.56 -20.50 33.12
C SER A 308 -19.82 -20.54 34.44
N TRP A 309 -20.49 -20.95 35.51
CA TRP A 309 -19.88 -21.25 36.79
C TRP A 309 -20.52 -22.46 37.45
N PRO A 310 -19.70 -23.32 38.08
CA PRO A 310 -20.22 -24.46 38.82
C PRO A 310 -20.92 -23.99 40.10
N VAL A 311 -22.01 -24.65 40.43
CA VAL A 311 -22.69 -24.57 41.73
C VAL A 311 -22.70 -25.97 42.32
N GLU A 312 -21.87 -26.16 43.34
CA GLU A 312 -21.72 -27.44 44.03
C GLU A 312 -22.58 -27.50 45.31
N THR A 313 -22.87 -28.71 45.77
CA THR A 313 -23.52 -28.97 47.07
C THR A 313 -24.85 -28.21 47.24
N ILE A 314 -25.71 -28.29 46.23
CA ILE A 314 -27.03 -27.64 46.22
C ILE A 314 -27.96 -28.42 47.16
N VAL A 315 -28.75 -27.75 48.01
CA VAL A 315 -29.78 -28.39 48.84
C VAL A 315 -31.17 -28.11 48.26
N PRO A 316 -32.22 -28.90 48.59
CA PRO A 316 -33.57 -28.60 48.13
C PRO A 316 -33.99 -27.17 48.50
N GLY A 317 -34.37 -26.39 47.50
CA GLY A 317 -34.60 -24.95 47.62
C GLY A 317 -34.64 -24.24 46.26
N THR A 318 -35.02 -22.97 46.27
CA THR A 318 -35.02 -22.11 45.09
C THR A 318 -33.76 -21.26 45.07
N TYR A 319 -33.10 -21.22 43.92
CA TYR A 319 -31.90 -20.45 43.67
C TYR A 319 -32.19 -19.39 42.62
N THR A 320 -31.68 -18.18 42.84
CA THR A 320 -31.80 -17.05 41.91
C THR A 320 -30.47 -16.34 41.82
N TYR A 321 -29.99 -16.17 40.59
CA TYR A 321 -28.76 -15.47 40.26
C TYR A 321 -29.10 -14.27 39.37
N TYR A 322 -28.46 -13.15 39.66
CA TYR A 322 -28.57 -11.90 38.91
C TYR A 322 -27.25 -11.64 38.22
N VAL A 323 -27.26 -11.55 36.90
CA VAL A 323 -26.06 -11.48 36.08
C VAL A 323 -25.98 -10.13 35.38
N ARG A 324 -24.80 -9.52 35.37
CA ARG A 324 -24.44 -8.34 34.57
C ARG A 324 -23.17 -8.61 33.82
N CYS A 325 -23.07 -8.10 32.60
CA CYS A 325 -21.92 -8.29 31.74
C CYS A 325 -21.36 -6.94 31.31
N ASN A 326 -20.04 -6.88 31.14
CA ASN A 326 -19.30 -5.76 30.58
C ASN A 326 -18.56 -6.25 29.35
N ASP A 327 -18.71 -5.58 28.22
CA ASP A 327 -17.95 -5.90 27.02
C ASP A 327 -16.44 -5.60 27.19
N THR A 328 -15.70 -5.71 26.09
CA THR A 328 -14.26 -5.39 26.03
C THR A 328 -13.97 -3.88 26.02
N LEU A 329 -14.97 -3.04 25.75
CA LEU A 329 -14.87 -1.59 25.61
C LEU A 329 -15.29 -0.82 26.88
N GLY A 330 -15.88 -1.52 27.85
CA GLY A 330 -16.36 -0.94 29.10
C GLY A 330 -17.86 -0.63 29.12
N ASN A 331 -18.63 -1.05 28.11
CA ASN A 331 -20.08 -0.94 28.14
C ASN A 331 -20.66 -2.10 28.98
N TYR A 332 -21.30 -1.76 30.10
CA TYR A 332 -21.85 -2.74 31.04
C TYR A 332 -23.35 -2.63 31.23
N ASN A 333 -23.99 -3.77 31.49
CA ASN A 333 -25.41 -3.80 31.77
C ASN A 333 -25.72 -3.11 33.11
N THR A 334 -26.70 -2.19 33.10
CA THR A 334 -27.18 -1.54 34.33
C THR A 334 -28.30 -2.31 35.02
N ASP A 335 -28.94 -3.24 34.30
CA ASP A 335 -30.06 -4.08 34.73
C ASP A 335 -29.62 -5.53 35.01
N ASP A 336 -30.44 -6.27 35.75
CA ASP A 336 -30.13 -7.66 36.14
C ASP A 336 -30.74 -8.68 35.15
N TYR A 337 -29.93 -9.60 34.63
CA TYR A 337 -30.43 -10.80 33.94
C TYR A 337 -30.63 -11.91 34.96
N THR A 338 -31.86 -12.43 35.06
CA THR A 338 -32.24 -13.37 36.13
C THR A 338 -32.18 -14.81 35.65
N ILE A 339 -31.41 -15.65 36.34
CA ILE A 339 -31.40 -17.11 36.18
C ILE A 339 -31.94 -17.74 37.45
N SER A 340 -33.02 -18.51 37.34
CA SER A 340 -33.69 -19.12 38.49
C SER A 340 -34.06 -20.58 38.26
N PHE A 341 -33.79 -21.41 39.26
CA PHE A 341 -34.15 -22.82 39.27
C PHE A 341 -34.47 -23.31 40.68
N THR A 342 -35.22 -24.40 40.78
CA THR A 342 -35.56 -25.05 42.05
C THR A 342 -34.93 -26.43 42.07
N LYS A 343 -34.17 -26.74 43.12
CA LYS A 343 -33.76 -28.10 43.41
C LYS A 343 -34.86 -28.81 44.21
N ARG A 344 -35.29 -29.98 43.73
CA ARG A 344 -36.16 -30.89 44.50
C ARG A 344 -35.36 -32.09 45.01
N ALA A 345 -35.82 -32.69 46.09
CA ALA A 345 -35.28 -33.96 46.55
C ALA A 345 -35.60 -35.05 45.51
N THR A 346 -34.61 -35.87 45.18
CA THR A 346 -34.83 -37.09 44.40
C THR A 346 -35.65 -38.03 45.26
N VAL A 347 -36.90 -38.28 44.87
CA VAL A 347 -37.73 -39.30 45.51
C VAL A 347 -37.17 -40.65 45.07
N ILE A 348 -36.44 -41.32 45.96
CA ILE A 348 -36.11 -42.73 45.80
C ILE A 348 -37.39 -43.47 46.14
N GLY A 349 -38.13 -43.90 45.11
CA GLY A 349 -39.27 -44.78 45.28
C GLY A 349 -38.78 -46.13 45.81
N ASP A 350 -39.02 -46.39 47.09
CA ASP A 350 -39.03 -47.74 47.63
C ASP A 350 -40.24 -48.50 47.05
N GLY A 351 -40.07 -49.80 46.79
CA GLY A 351 -40.78 -50.55 45.74
C GLY A 351 -42.31 -50.68 45.79
N GLY A 352 -42.89 -51.07 44.65
CA GLY A 352 -44.27 -51.55 44.51
C GLY A 352 -44.68 -51.70 43.04
N GLY A 353 -44.79 -52.94 42.54
CA GLY A 353 -45.15 -53.24 41.16
C GLY A 353 -46.64 -53.05 40.82
N PHE A 354 -46.95 -52.96 39.52
CA PHE A 354 -48.21 -53.29 38.81
C PHE A 354 -47.94 -52.92 37.32
N ASP A 355 -47.76 -53.87 36.40
CA ASP A 355 -48.77 -54.66 35.67
C ASP A 355 -48.77 -54.22 34.20
N ILE A 356 -48.33 -55.12 33.33
CA ILE A 356 -48.25 -54.93 31.88
C ILE A 356 -49.54 -55.46 31.27
N GLN A 357 -50.30 -54.61 30.58
CA GLN A 357 -51.41 -55.02 29.71
C GLN A 357 -51.16 -54.52 28.27
N PRO A 358 -51.50 -55.32 27.25
CA PRO A 358 -50.91 -55.23 25.91
C PRO A 358 -51.64 -54.21 25.03
N ILE A 359 -50.88 -53.40 24.28
CA ILE A 359 -51.43 -52.55 23.23
C ILE A 359 -51.68 -53.39 21.96
N THR A 360 -52.90 -53.29 21.47
CA THR A 360 -53.42 -53.94 20.25
C THR A 360 -53.02 -53.14 19.01
N ILE A 361 -52.48 -53.82 17.99
CA ILE A 361 -52.05 -53.24 16.71
C ILE A 361 -53.23 -53.23 15.72
N ILE A 362 -53.50 -52.08 15.08
CA ILE A 362 -54.33 -51.96 13.87
C ILE A 362 -53.41 -51.49 12.72
N PRO A 363 -53.43 -52.11 11.52
CA PRO A 363 -52.50 -51.77 10.43
C PRO A 363 -53.06 -50.82 9.36
N GLU A 364 -52.11 -50.21 8.63
CA GLU A 364 -52.18 -49.46 7.35
C GLU A 364 -52.57 -47.96 7.38
N THR A 365 -51.90 -47.00 6.70
CA THR A 365 -50.79 -47.00 5.71
C THR A 365 -50.17 -45.60 5.51
N ARG A 366 -48.87 -45.59 5.10
CA ARG A 366 -48.10 -44.63 4.25
C ARG A 366 -47.33 -43.43 4.92
N PRO A 367 -46.23 -42.88 4.31
CA PRO A 367 -44.84 -43.40 4.35
C PRO A 367 -43.70 -42.39 4.72
N VAL A 368 -42.60 -42.89 5.34
CA VAL A 368 -41.13 -42.54 5.23
C VAL A 368 -40.67 -41.14 5.75
N PRO A 369 -39.62 -41.00 6.61
CA PRO A 369 -38.23 -41.46 6.37
C PRO A 369 -37.58 -42.39 7.40
N ASN A 370 -36.73 -43.26 6.86
CA ASN A 370 -35.85 -44.19 7.56
C ASN A 370 -34.58 -43.46 8.06
N PRO A 371 -34.17 -43.66 9.33
CA PRO A 371 -32.87 -43.25 9.85
C PRO A 371 -31.86 -44.35 9.61
N SER A 372 -30.87 -44.11 8.74
CA SER A 372 -29.66 -44.92 8.70
C SER A 372 -28.58 -44.20 7.91
N ASP A 373 -27.80 -43.37 8.59
CA ASP A 373 -26.39 -43.27 8.28
C ASP A 373 -25.63 -43.87 9.46
N THR A 374 -25.32 -45.15 9.27
CA THR A 374 -24.23 -45.84 9.94
C THR A 374 -22.94 -45.07 9.68
N GLU A 375 -22.36 -44.49 10.72
CA GLU A 375 -20.93 -44.16 10.72
C GLU A 375 -20.16 -45.47 10.52
N THR A 376 -19.62 -45.67 9.33
CA THR A 376 -18.65 -46.73 9.06
C THR A 376 -17.28 -46.26 9.53
N GLU A 377 -16.86 -46.70 10.71
CA GLU A 377 -15.43 -46.76 11.05
C GLU A 377 -14.78 -47.86 10.20
N THR A 378 -13.97 -47.48 9.22
CA THR A 378 -13.04 -48.41 8.55
C THR A 378 -11.64 -48.24 9.11
N SER A 379 -11.21 -49.20 9.93
CA SER A 379 -9.82 -49.34 10.39
C SER A 379 -8.94 -49.90 9.27
N ILE A 380 -7.93 -49.13 8.83
CA ILE A 380 -6.96 -49.54 7.81
C ILE A 380 -5.72 -50.10 8.52
N ALA A 381 -5.70 -51.39 8.81
CA ALA A 381 -4.60 -52.03 9.55
C ALA A 381 -3.74 -53.03 8.73
N ASP A 382 -3.93 -53.18 7.40
CA ASP A 382 -3.23 -54.23 6.63
C ASP A 382 -2.57 -53.74 5.32
N ILE A 383 -1.54 -52.88 5.39
CA ILE A 383 -0.69 -52.58 4.22
C ILE A 383 0.80 -52.65 4.60
N PRO A 384 1.62 -53.50 3.94
CA PRO A 384 3.00 -53.75 4.35
C PRO A 384 3.95 -52.62 3.92
N LEU A 385 4.72 -52.10 4.88
CA LEU A 385 5.74 -51.06 4.71
C LEU A 385 7.07 -51.64 4.20
N ASN A 386 7.63 -51.07 3.11
CA ASN A 386 9.03 -51.32 2.75
C ASN A 386 9.72 -50.14 1.99
N ARG A 387 10.49 -49.32 2.74
CA ARG A 387 11.67 -48.47 2.40
C ARG A 387 11.66 -47.45 1.23
N PRO A 388 12.55 -46.42 1.32
CA PRO A 388 12.26 -45.07 1.80
C PRO A 388 11.77 -44.11 0.68
N TYR A 389 10.86 -43.20 1.05
CA TYR A 389 10.27 -42.16 0.18
C TYR A 389 9.32 -42.65 -0.93
N GLN A 390 8.21 -43.30 -0.56
CA GLN A 390 6.96 -43.28 -1.35
C GLN A 390 5.74 -43.24 -0.41
N ILE A 391 4.79 -42.34 -0.70
CA ILE A 391 3.55 -42.13 0.06
C ILE A 391 2.71 -43.43 0.03
N PRO A 392 2.03 -43.84 1.13
CA PRO A 392 1.31 -45.11 1.19
C PRO A 392 0.07 -45.11 0.27
N SER A 393 -0.11 -46.18 -0.51
CA SER A 393 -1.38 -46.47 -1.19
C SER A 393 -2.44 -46.84 -0.16
N GLY A 394 -3.48 -46.02 0.03
CA GLY A 394 -4.60 -46.32 0.94
C GLY A 394 -5.32 -45.13 1.59
N GLY A 395 -5.40 -43.97 0.95
CA GLY A 395 -6.11 -42.80 1.49
C GLY A 395 -7.62 -42.84 1.29
N LEU A 396 -8.38 -42.23 2.19
CA LEU A 396 -9.81 -41.98 1.99
C LEU A 396 -9.96 -40.84 0.96
N CYS A 397 -10.36 -41.17 -0.26
CA CYS A 397 -10.63 -40.18 -1.30
C CYS A 397 -12.06 -39.63 -1.13
N MET A 398 -12.16 -38.35 -0.77
CA MET A 398 -13.42 -37.66 -0.61
C MET A 398 -13.63 -36.71 -1.80
N LYS A 399 -14.75 -36.87 -2.50
CA LYS A 399 -15.11 -36.05 -3.66
C LYS A 399 -15.97 -34.88 -3.19
N VAL A 400 -15.52 -33.64 -3.38
CA VAL A 400 -16.07 -32.48 -2.66
C VAL A 400 -16.90 -31.54 -3.57
N ALA A 401 -16.48 -31.29 -4.81
CA ALA A 401 -17.26 -30.69 -5.92
C ALA A 401 -16.46 -30.75 -7.25
N ASP A 402 -17.12 -30.65 -8.42
CA ASP A 402 -16.54 -30.55 -9.79
C ASP A 402 -15.25 -31.35 -10.08
N GLY A 403 -15.16 -32.56 -9.53
CA GLY A 403 -14.02 -33.46 -9.77
C GLY A 403 -12.85 -33.30 -8.80
N LEU A 404 -12.85 -32.31 -7.90
CA LEU A 404 -11.84 -32.15 -6.86
C LEU A 404 -11.85 -33.36 -5.90
N CYS A 405 -10.74 -34.09 -5.91
CA CYS A 405 -10.48 -35.24 -5.04
C CYS A 405 -9.48 -34.86 -3.95
N ILE A 406 -9.90 -34.96 -2.69
CA ILE A 406 -9.06 -34.73 -1.51
C ILE A 406 -8.77 -36.07 -0.86
N SER A 407 -7.49 -36.36 -0.61
CA SER A 407 -7.04 -37.59 0.06
C SER A 407 -6.33 -37.27 1.36
N VAL A 408 -6.70 -37.96 2.45
CA VAL A 408 -6.02 -37.85 3.75
C VAL A 408 -5.38 -39.18 4.12
N PHE A 409 -4.12 -39.15 4.57
CA PHE A 409 -3.31 -40.31 4.94
C PHE A 409 -2.76 -40.14 6.35
N GLY A 410 -2.68 -41.17 7.19
CA GLY A 410 -2.06 -41.08 8.52
C GLY A 410 -2.35 -42.30 9.40
N ASP A 411 -1.65 -42.44 10.53
CA ASP A 411 -1.77 -43.60 11.44
C ASP A 411 -3.13 -43.65 12.17
N LYS A 412 -3.72 -42.48 12.44
CA LYS A 412 -5.10 -42.30 12.91
C LYS A 412 -5.64 -41.01 12.32
N VAL A 413 -6.74 -41.09 11.57
CA VAL A 413 -7.40 -39.93 10.95
C VAL A 413 -8.89 -39.99 11.23
N THR A 414 -9.43 -38.91 11.81
CA THR A 414 -10.87 -38.69 11.92
C THR A 414 -11.21 -37.36 11.27
N VAL A 415 -12.07 -37.39 10.25
CA VAL A 415 -12.61 -36.19 9.60
C VAL A 415 -13.92 -35.82 10.30
N HIS A 416 -13.97 -34.64 10.92
CA HIS A 416 -15.12 -34.15 11.68
C HIS A 416 -16.15 -33.43 10.82
N ASN A 417 -15.71 -32.58 9.87
CA ASN A 417 -16.59 -31.85 8.96
C ASN A 417 -15.83 -31.34 7.73
N ILE A 418 -16.53 -31.22 6.59
CA ILE A 418 -16.08 -30.46 5.43
C ILE A 418 -17.16 -29.48 5.00
N THR A 419 -16.85 -28.18 5.04
CA THR A 419 -17.78 -27.10 4.70
C THR A 419 -17.27 -26.32 3.51
N LYS A 420 -18.10 -26.20 2.45
CA LYS A 420 -17.83 -25.26 1.35
C LYS A 420 -18.09 -23.85 1.85
N ILE A 421 -17.13 -22.98 1.65
CA ILE A 421 -17.15 -21.60 2.14
C ILE A 421 -17.37 -20.66 0.96
N ASP A 422 -18.12 -19.56 1.18
CA ASP A 422 -18.31 -18.51 0.17
C ASP A 422 -16.98 -17.76 -0.04
N PRO A 423 -16.41 -17.80 -1.25
CA PRO A 423 -15.22 -17.03 -1.62
C PRO A 423 -15.27 -15.55 -1.25
N ASN A 424 -16.46 -14.95 -1.31
CA ASN A 424 -16.63 -13.51 -1.15
C ASN A 424 -16.55 -13.04 0.31
N GLN A 425 -16.63 -13.96 1.27
CA GLN A 425 -16.46 -13.64 2.69
C GLN A 425 -14.99 -13.49 3.11
N PHE A 426 -14.04 -13.87 2.23
CA PHE A 426 -12.61 -13.92 2.54
C PHE A 426 -11.80 -13.10 1.53
N LYS A 427 -12.20 -11.84 1.36
CA LYS A 427 -11.64 -10.84 0.44
C LYS A 427 -10.24 -10.34 0.86
N VAL A 428 -9.37 -11.25 1.27
CA VAL A 428 -7.94 -11.02 1.49
C VAL A 428 -7.23 -12.03 0.60
N LEU A 429 -6.62 -11.53 -0.48
CA LEU A 429 -5.92 -12.26 -1.55
C LEU A 429 -6.84 -12.73 -2.71
N LEU A 430 -6.56 -12.16 -3.89
CA LEU A 430 -6.93 -12.64 -5.25
C LEU A 430 -8.24 -12.08 -5.84
N CYS A 431 -8.17 -10.79 -6.20
CA CYS A 431 -8.54 -10.26 -7.52
C CYS A 431 -9.42 -11.12 -8.43
N ASN A 432 -10.74 -10.93 -8.32
CA ASN A 432 -11.79 -11.26 -9.29
C ASN A 432 -11.61 -12.60 -10.05
N GLN A 433 -11.39 -13.69 -9.31
CA GLN A 433 -11.31 -15.04 -9.87
C GLN A 433 -12.73 -15.59 -10.09
N THR A 434 -13.03 -16.06 -11.31
CA THR A 434 -14.37 -16.60 -11.67
C THR A 434 -14.66 -18.00 -11.13
N TYR A 435 -13.70 -18.71 -10.53
CA TYR A 435 -13.95 -20.01 -9.90
C TYR A 435 -13.03 -20.17 -8.69
N LEU A 436 -13.57 -19.87 -7.51
CA LEU A 436 -12.95 -20.20 -6.24
C LEU A 436 -13.76 -21.28 -5.55
N GLU A 437 -13.13 -22.41 -5.24
CA GLU A 437 -13.68 -23.38 -4.30
C GLU A 437 -12.80 -23.41 -3.06
N ALA A 438 -13.34 -22.89 -1.95
CA ALA A 438 -12.72 -22.92 -0.64
C ALA A 438 -13.47 -23.91 0.26
N PHE A 439 -12.71 -24.76 0.96
CA PHE A 439 -13.26 -25.75 1.88
C PHE A 439 -12.54 -25.67 3.22
N GLU A 440 -13.31 -25.65 4.30
CA GLU A 440 -12.79 -25.91 5.64
C GLU A 440 -12.92 -27.40 5.95
N ILE A 441 -11.81 -28.00 6.39
CA ILE A 441 -11.68 -29.41 6.71
C ILE A 441 -11.24 -29.52 8.16
N ASN A 442 -12.12 -30.05 9.01
CA ASN A 442 -11.81 -30.28 10.41
C ASN A 442 -11.36 -31.73 10.60
N VAL A 443 -10.10 -31.93 11.01
CA VAL A 443 -9.50 -33.27 11.13
C VAL A 443 -8.73 -33.42 12.44
N THR A 444 -8.84 -34.59 13.05
CA THR A 444 -7.95 -35.04 14.12
C THR A 444 -7.06 -36.13 13.59
N ALA A 445 -5.76 -35.87 13.55
CA ALA A 445 -4.79 -36.86 13.12
C ALA A 445 -3.41 -36.68 13.74
N ASP A 446 -2.76 -37.81 14.01
CA ASP A 446 -1.35 -37.89 14.37
C ASP A 446 -0.56 -38.33 13.12
N ASN A 447 0.42 -37.52 12.71
CA ASN A 447 1.24 -37.77 11.50
C ASN A 447 0.43 -37.97 10.21
N ALA A 448 -0.45 -37.02 9.86
CA ALA A 448 -1.21 -37.11 8.61
C ALA A 448 -0.68 -36.25 7.47
N TYR A 449 -1.05 -36.63 6.24
CA TYR A 449 -0.83 -35.88 5.01
C TYR A 449 -2.16 -35.60 4.33
N LEU A 450 -2.31 -34.38 3.83
CA LEU A 450 -3.41 -33.94 2.99
C LEU A 450 -2.89 -33.81 1.56
N CYS A 451 -3.52 -34.50 0.60
CA CYS A 451 -3.11 -34.52 -0.80
C CYS A 451 -4.25 -34.17 -1.75
N PHE A 452 -3.90 -33.52 -2.87
CA PHE A 452 -4.80 -33.07 -3.93
C PHE A 452 -4.46 -33.72 -5.25
N ASP A 453 -5.46 -34.22 -5.98
CA ASP A 453 -5.27 -34.75 -7.34
C ASP A 453 -5.23 -33.62 -8.38
N THR A 454 -4.05 -33.44 -8.95
CA THR A 454 -3.72 -32.39 -9.91
C THR A 454 -4.17 -32.72 -11.33
N THR A 455 -4.82 -33.86 -11.59
CA THR A 455 -5.48 -34.12 -12.87
C THR A 455 -6.85 -33.46 -13.00
N THR A 456 -7.41 -33.02 -11.87
CA THR A 456 -8.77 -32.48 -11.78
C THR A 456 -8.81 -30.97 -11.51
N VAL A 457 -7.67 -30.38 -11.15
CA VAL A 457 -7.47 -28.95 -10.88
C VAL A 457 -6.09 -28.53 -11.40
N ASP A 458 -5.97 -27.31 -11.92
CA ASP A 458 -4.70 -26.79 -12.44
C ASP A 458 -3.64 -26.72 -11.32
N THR A 459 -2.46 -27.25 -11.60
CA THR A 459 -1.52 -27.74 -10.58
C THR A 459 -0.66 -26.64 -9.96
N LYS A 460 -0.81 -25.39 -10.45
CA LYS A 460 0.11 -24.28 -10.16
C LYS A 460 -0.41 -23.28 -9.12
N ALA A 461 -1.62 -23.46 -8.59
CA ALA A 461 -2.21 -22.57 -7.58
C ALA A 461 -3.06 -23.31 -6.53
N ILE A 462 -2.44 -24.26 -5.81
CA ILE A 462 -3.05 -24.87 -4.61
C ILE A 462 -2.33 -24.34 -3.37
N SER A 463 -3.04 -23.57 -2.56
CA SER A 463 -2.52 -23.06 -1.28
C SER A 463 -3.27 -23.72 -0.12
N ILE A 464 -2.51 -24.32 0.80
CA ILE A 464 -3.05 -24.97 1.99
C ILE A 464 -2.64 -24.13 3.20
N TYR A 465 -3.63 -23.73 3.99
CA TYR A 465 -3.41 -22.92 5.17
C TYR A 465 -3.84 -23.67 6.44
N SER A 466 -3.05 -23.51 7.51
CA SER A 466 -3.47 -23.90 8.86
C SER A 466 -4.09 -22.71 9.59
N PHE A 467 -5.15 -22.96 10.36
CA PHE A 467 -5.78 -21.94 11.20
C PHE A 467 -5.37 -22.14 12.67
N SER A 468 -4.30 -21.45 13.08
CA SER A 468 -3.82 -21.42 14.47
C SER A 468 -3.88 -20.00 15.07
N GLY A 469 -4.89 -19.22 14.69
CA GLY A 469 -5.02 -17.80 15.05
C GLY A 469 -4.44 -16.83 14.02
N GLU A 470 -3.57 -17.30 13.11
CA GLU A 470 -3.06 -16.57 11.93
C GLU A 470 -2.94 -17.53 10.75
N TRP A 471 -3.05 -16.99 9.52
CA TRP A 471 -2.96 -17.76 8.28
C TRP A 471 -1.52 -18.11 7.95
N ASN A 472 -1.16 -19.38 8.12
CA ASN A 472 0.18 -19.86 7.79
C ASN A 472 0.10 -20.87 6.64
N GLN A 473 0.81 -20.60 5.55
CA GLN A 473 1.00 -21.59 4.49
C GLN A 473 1.79 -22.76 5.06
N LEU A 474 1.34 -24.00 4.79
CA LEU A 474 2.07 -25.18 5.24
C LEU A 474 3.47 -25.22 4.62
N THR A 475 4.48 -25.46 5.44
CA THR A 475 5.86 -25.71 4.99
C THR A 475 6.04 -27.18 4.62
N ASN A 476 6.91 -27.48 3.63
CA ASN A 476 7.19 -28.82 3.08
C ASN A 476 6.08 -29.44 2.21
N ILE A 477 5.47 -28.66 1.32
CA ILE A 477 4.61 -29.18 0.26
C ILE A 477 5.48 -29.93 -0.76
N THR A 478 5.09 -31.15 -1.14
CA THR A 478 5.83 -31.97 -2.11
C THR A 478 4.88 -32.46 -3.20
N GLN A 479 5.27 -32.27 -4.47
CA GLN A 479 4.54 -32.82 -5.63
C GLN A 479 5.09 -34.20 -5.98
N ILE A 480 4.22 -35.22 -6.06
CA ILE A 480 4.59 -36.59 -6.42
C ILE A 480 3.60 -37.10 -7.46
N GLY A 481 4.04 -37.21 -8.71
CA GLY A 481 3.18 -37.55 -9.83
C GLY A 481 2.09 -36.50 -10.03
N ASN A 482 0.82 -36.93 -10.10
CA ASN A 482 -0.34 -36.05 -10.23
C ASN A 482 -0.95 -35.68 -8.88
N GLN A 483 -0.18 -35.69 -7.78
CA GLN A 483 -0.67 -35.29 -6.47
C GLN A 483 0.25 -34.28 -5.79
N ILE A 484 -0.33 -33.27 -5.15
CA ILE A 484 0.38 -32.30 -4.29
C ILE A 484 -0.02 -32.58 -2.85
N CYS A 485 0.96 -32.81 -1.97
CA CYS A 485 0.75 -33.25 -0.60
C CYS A 485 1.44 -32.34 0.41
N GLY A 486 0.77 -32.05 1.53
CA GLY A 486 1.31 -31.34 2.69
C GLY A 486 1.07 -32.11 3.99
N ARG A 487 1.98 -32.01 4.96
CA ARG A 487 1.83 -32.65 6.28
C ARG A 487 0.93 -31.80 7.18
N ILE A 488 0.03 -32.44 7.90
CA ILE A 488 -0.93 -31.81 8.81
C ILE A 488 -0.84 -32.40 10.23
N THR A 489 -1.17 -31.57 11.23
CA THR A 489 -1.36 -31.93 12.65
C THR A 489 -2.83 -31.81 13.06
N SER A 490 -3.24 -32.16 14.28
CA SER A 490 -4.64 -31.97 14.73
C SER A 490 -5.02 -30.48 14.82
N THR A 491 -6.03 -30.03 14.05
CA THR A 491 -6.69 -28.68 14.06
C THR A 491 -7.58 -28.50 12.81
N PRO A 492 -8.45 -27.46 12.72
CA PRO A 492 -9.14 -27.14 11.46
C PRO A 492 -8.18 -26.55 10.42
N TYR A 493 -8.32 -26.99 9.16
CA TYR A 493 -7.55 -26.50 8.02
C TYR A 493 -8.48 -25.90 6.97
N MET A 494 -8.01 -24.89 6.26
CA MET A 494 -8.69 -24.39 5.08
C MET A 494 -7.86 -24.64 3.83
N VAL A 495 -8.54 -25.12 2.79
CA VAL A 495 -7.95 -25.41 1.49
C VAL A 495 -8.66 -24.55 0.46
N ALA A 496 -7.88 -23.79 -0.30
CA ALA A 496 -8.37 -23.06 -1.46
C ALA A 496 -7.60 -23.50 -2.71
N GLY A 497 -8.34 -23.95 -3.73
CA GLY A 497 -7.80 -24.21 -5.07
C GLY A 497 -8.25 -23.12 -6.03
N PHE A 498 -7.31 -22.54 -6.78
CA PHE A 498 -7.59 -21.48 -7.75
C PHE A 498 -7.33 -21.96 -9.17
N LYS A 499 -8.09 -21.44 -10.13
CA LYS A 499 -7.78 -21.57 -11.57
C LYS A 499 -7.28 -20.23 -12.08
N THR A 500 -5.96 -20.09 -12.26
CA THR A 500 -5.33 -18.83 -12.70
C THR A 500 -5.38 -18.65 -14.22
N SER A 501 -5.23 -17.41 -14.68
CA SER A 501 -5.01 -17.10 -16.11
C SER A 501 -3.52 -17.15 -16.47
N ASP A 502 -3.18 -17.40 -17.74
CA ASP A 502 -1.79 -17.49 -18.21
C ASP A 502 -0.97 -16.22 -17.91
N LEU A 503 -1.58 -15.03 -18.03
CA LEU A 503 -0.92 -13.75 -17.78
C LEU A 503 -0.63 -13.51 -16.28
N GLN A 504 -1.53 -13.96 -15.41
CA GLN A 504 -1.33 -13.91 -13.97
C GLN A 504 -0.15 -14.78 -13.54
N GLN A 505 -0.01 -15.97 -14.13
CA GLN A 505 1.12 -16.85 -13.84
C GLN A 505 2.45 -16.24 -14.32
N LEU A 506 2.48 -15.69 -15.53
CA LEU A 506 3.66 -15.02 -16.07
C LEU A 506 4.13 -13.87 -15.19
N ALA A 507 3.19 -13.06 -14.68
CA ALA A 507 3.49 -11.97 -13.77
C ALA A 507 4.08 -12.46 -12.44
N LEU A 508 3.49 -13.50 -11.83
CA LEU A 508 3.97 -14.05 -10.57
C LEU A 508 5.38 -14.65 -10.69
N ASP A 509 5.61 -15.44 -11.75
CA ASP A 509 6.92 -16.04 -12.01
C ASP A 509 7.99 -14.95 -12.20
N ALA A 510 7.66 -13.85 -12.88
CA ALA A 510 8.55 -12.71 -13.07
C ALA A 510 8.85 -11.95 -11.76
N ILE A 511 7.86 -11.79 -10.88
CA ILE A 511 8.04 -11.17 -9.55
C ILE A 511 8.97 -12.04 -8.69
N THR A 512 8.73 -13.36 -8.64
CA THR A 512 9.55 -14.28 -7.83
C THR A 512 11.00 -14.35 -8.32
N ASP A 513 11.22 -14.35 -9.64
CA ASP A 513 12.59 -14.28 -10.20
C ASP A 513 13.28 -12.95 -9.84
N SER A 514 12.54 -11.84 -9.85
CA SER A 514 13.04 -10.52 -9.46
C SER A 514 13.40 -10.45 -7.97
N GLU A 515 12.56 -11.01 -7.09
CA GLU A 515 12.82 -11.14 -5.65
C GLU A 515 14.10 -11.93 -5.36
N GLN A 516 14.25 -13.11 -5.97
CA GLN A 516 15.44 -13.94 -5.78
C GLN A 516 16.73 -13.23 -6.23
N LYS A 517 16.64 -12.41 -7.28
CA LYS A 517 17.79 -11.64 -7.79
C LYS A 517 18.14 -10.46 -6.89
N LEU A 518 17.16 -9.82 -6.24
CA LEU A 518 17.37 -8.72 -5.29
C LEU A 518 17.97 -9.18 -3.96
N LEU A 519 17.68 -10.40 -3.52
CA LEU A 519 18.32 -11.03 -2.35
C LEU A 519 19.85 -11.15 -2.43
N ILE A 520 20.44 -11.00 -3.62
CA ILE A 520 21.87 -11.17 -3.88
C ILE A 520 22.62 -9.81 -3.88
N ASN A 521 21.92 -8.67 -4.08
CA ASN A 521 22.44 -7.31 -3.91
C ASN A 521 21.24 -6.36 -3.76
N SER A 522 21.14 -5.69 -2.60
CA SER A 522 20.09 -4.72 -2.29
C SER A 522 20.32 -3.40 -3.03
N ASP A 523 19.39 -3.03 -3.89
CA ASP A 523 19.33 -1.75 -4.58
C ASP A 523 17.97 -1.11 -4.30
N SER A 524 17.98 0.08 -3.68
CA SER A 524 16.77 0.76 -3.21
C SER A 524 15.81 1.15 -4.34
N GLU A 525 16.31 1.38 -5.55
CA GLU A 525 15.50 1.76 -6.71
C GLU A 525 14.79 0.53 -7.29
N LEU A 526 15.51 -0.59 -7.38
CA LEU A 526 14.94 -1.86 -7.82
C LEU A 526 13.98 -2.49 -6.79
N GLU A 527 14.22 -2.28 -5.49
CA GLU A 527 13.26 -2.64 -4.44
C GLU A 527 11.96 -1.85 -4.56
N SER A 528 12.03 -0.56 -4.94
CA SER A 528 10.85 0.27 -5.21
C SER A 528 10.05 -0.26 -6.40
N ILE A 529 10.71 -0.58 -7.52
CA ILE A 529 10.06 -1.14 -8.72
C ILE A 529 9.44 -2.51 -8.40
N LEU A 530 10.11 -3.34 -7.61
CA LEU A 530 9.58 -4.64 -7.19
C LEU A 530 8.33 -4.49 -6.33
N ASN A 531 8.30 -3.51 -5.42
CA ASN A 531 7.12 -3.21 -4.62
C ASN A 531 5.97 -2.71 -5.50
N GLN A 532 6.25 -1.86 -6.49
CA GLN A 532 5.24 -1.43 -7.47
C GLN A 532 4.72 -2.61 -8.31
N ALA A 533 5.58 -3.56 -8.71
CA ALA A 533 5.17 -4.76 -9.43
C ALA A 533 4.26 -5.65 -8.57
N LYS A 534 4.58 -5.80 -7.29
CA LYS A 534 3.74 -6.51 -6.31
C LYS A 534 2.41 -5.80 -6.10
N ASP A 535 2.41 -4.48 -5.97
CA ASP A 535 1.20 -3.69 -5.79
C ASP A 535 0.30 -3.77 -7.03
N ALA A 536 0.87 -3.69 -8.24
CA ALA A 536 0.15 -3.94 -9.48
C ALA A 536 -0.45 -5.35 -9.52
N TYR A 537 0.31 -6.36 -9.08
CA TYR A 537 -0.16 -7.74 -8.98
C TYR A 537 -1.31 -7.90 -7.98
N TYR A 538 -1.24 -7.22 -6.82
CA TYR A 538 -2.28 -7.21 -5.80
C TYR A 538 -3.53 -6.39 -6.23
N ASN A 539 -3.36 -5.43 -7.13
CA ASN A 539 -4.42 -4.64 -7.75
C ASN A 539 -4.95 -5.26 -9.06
N CYS A 540 -4.57 -6.50 -9.36
CA CYS A 540 -5.06 -7.28 -10.50
C CYS A 540 -4.59 -6.77 -11.88
N ASP A 541 -3.61 -5.87 -11.92
CA ASP A 541 -3.00 -5.39 -13.15
C ASP A 541 -1.79 -6.28 -13.51
N TYR A 542 -2.10 -7.49 -13.98
CA TYR A 542 -1.08 -8.51 -14.26
C TYR A 542 -0.15 -8.13 -15.41
N GLN A 543 -0.61 -7.31 -16.36
CA GLN A 543 0.24 -6.83 -17.44
C GLN A 543 1.28 -5.85 -16.89
N THR A 544 0.85 -4.86 -16.12
CA THR A 544 1.76 -3.91 -15.47
C THR A 544 2.70 -4.60 -14.47
N ALA A 545 2.20 -5.57 -13.71
CA ALA A 545 3.02 -6.38 -12.80
C ALA A 545 4.10 -7.17 -13.54
N TYR A 546 3.76 -7.81 -14.67
CA TYR A 546 4.73 -8.50 -15.51
C TYR A 546 5.75 -7.53 -16.09
N ASP A 547 5.31 -6.40 -16.66
CA ASP A 547 6.17 -5.43 -17.32
C ASP A 547 7.15 -4.77 -16.34
N LEU A 548 6.69 -4.39 -15.14
CA LEU A 548 7.55 -3.86 -14.06
C LEU A 548 8.56 -4.90 -13.58
N SER A 549 8.15 -6.17 -13.45
CA SER A 549 9.07 -7.25 -13.07
C SER A 549 10.12 -7.52 -14.15
N GLN A 550 9.76 -7.39 -15.43
CA GLN A 550 10.72 -7.48 -16.52
C GLN A 550 11.70 -6.31 -16.50
N GLN A 551 11.32 -5.09 -16.11
CA GLN A 551 12.26 -3.96 -16.00
C GLN A 551 13.42 -4.27 -15.04
N ILE A 552 13.14 -4.95 -13.92
CA ILE A 552 14.16 -5.40 -12.97
C ILE A 552 15.10 -6.45 -13.61
N TYR A 553 14.55 -7.33 -14.46
CA TYR A 553 15.31 -8.33 -15.20
C TYR A 553 16.34 -7.70 -16.17
N TRP A 554 16.00 -6.58 -16.83
CA TRP A 554 16.87 -5.91 -17.79
C TRP A 554 17.98 -5.07 -17.14
N ILE A 555 17.71 -4.42 -16.01
CA ILE A 555 18.67 -3.55 -15.31
C ILE A 555 19.87 -4.37 -14.77
N LYS A 556 19.62 -5.56 -14.19
CA LYS A 556 20.71 -6.37 -13.62
C LYS A 556 21.52 -7.16 -14.66
N THR A 557 20.96 -7.39 -15.84
CA THR A 557 21.70 -8.00 -16.96
C THR A 557 22.77 -7.03 -17.48
N ILE A 558 22.52 -5.71 -17.38
CA ILE A 558 23.47 -4.66 -17.77
C ILE A 558 24.58 -4.47 -16.71
N GLU A 559 24.27 -4.55 -15.41
CA GLU A 559 25.27 -4.43 -14.33
C GLU A 559 26.24 -5.61 -14.20
N SER A 560 25.87 -6.79 -14.72
CA SER A 560 26.76 -7.96 -14.72
C SER A 560 27.93 -7.83 -15.71
N ILE A 561 27.97 -6.78 -16.53
CA ILE A 561 29.16 -6.36 -17.27
C ILE A 561 29.98 -5.45 -16.35
N GLN A 562 30.88 -6.05 -15.57
CA GLN A 562 31.95 -5.32 -14.88
C GLN A 562 32.82 -4.60 -15.92
N LEU A 563 32.52 -3.34 -16.23
CA LEU A 563 33.45 -2.43 -16.89
C LEU A 563 34.26 -1.73 -15.80
N PRO A 564 35.61 -1.89 -15.78
CA PRO A 564 36.43 -1.13 -14.86
C PRO A 564 36.38 0.36 -15.22
N LEU A 565 36.28 1.15 -14.16
CA LEU A 565 36.24 2.61 -14.11
C LEU A 565 37.18 3.36 -15.07
N ILE A 566 36.63 4.46 -15.62
CA ILE A 566 37.27 5.72 -16.07
C ILE A 566 38.06 5.67 -17.39
N THR A 567 37.46 6.17 -18.47
CA THR A 567 37.88 7.36 -19.26
C THR A 567 37.03 7.51 -20.53
N THR A 568 36.83 8.76 -20.94
CA THR A 568 36.04 9.28 -22.08
C THR A 568 35.96 8.41 -23.34
N PHE A 569 34.75 8.25 -23.90
CA PHE A 569 34.54 7.82 -25.29
C PHE A 569 33.72 8.83 -26.10
N GLY A 570 34.06 8.94 -27.38
CA GLY A 570 33.56 9.89 -28.38
C GLY A 570 32.10 9.71 -28.83
N PRO A 571 31.71 10.26 -30.00
CA PRO A 571 30.38 10.83 -30.20
C PRO A 571 29.26 9.78 -30.08
N SER A 572 28.20 10.24 -29.42
CA SER A 572 26.90 9.63 -29.24
C SER A 572 26.36 9.01 -30.53
N ASN A 573 26.17 7.69 -30.53
CA ASN A 573 25.12 6.94 -31.27
C ASN A 573 25.16 5.41 -31.01
N THR A 574 25.70 4.92 -29.90
CA THR A 574 26.02 3.49 -29.74
C THR A 574 24.89 2.61 -29.19
N ILE A 575 23.93 3.12 -28.42
CA ILE A 575 22.91 2.25 -27.78
C ILE A 575 21.85 1.76 -28.78
N LEU A 576 21.32 2.67 -29.62
CA LEU A 576 20.27 2.33 -30.58
C LEU A 576 20.79 1.40 -31.70
N GLU A 577 22.04 1.59 -32.14
CA GLU A 577 22.70 0.68 -33.07
C GLU A 577 22.92 -0.70 -32.43
N MET A 578 23.37 -0.78 -31.19
CA MET A 578 23.54 -2.05 -30.45
C MET A 578 22.21 -2.81 -30.26
N MET A 579 21.10 -2.10 -30.01
CA MET A 579 19.75 -2.68 -29.96
C MET A 579 19.31 -3.26 -31.31
N SER A 580 19.63 -2.56 -32.40
CA SER A 580 19.31 -2.99 -33.77
C SER A 580 20.03 -4.30 -34.13
N TYR A 581 21.31 -4.43 -33.73
CA TYR A 581 22.10 -5.64 -34.00
C TYR A 581 21.65 -6.86 -33.18
N SER A 582 21.18 -6.65 -31.94
CA SER A 582 20.60 -7.72 -31.12
C SER A 582 19.29 -8.27 -31.70
N LEU A 583 18.47 -7.38 -32.26
CA LEU A 583 17.21 -7.76 -32.91
C LEU A 583 17.42 -8.62 -34.16
N VAL A 584 18.40 -8.28 -35.00
CA VAL A 584 18.74 -9.05 -36.21
C VAL A 584 19.27 -10.46 -35.85
N ALA A 585 20.07 -10.58 -34.80
CA ALA A 585 20.59 -11.88 -34.35
C ALA A 585 19.46 -12.82 -33.85
N LYS A 586 18.45 -12.28 -33.16
CA LYS A 586 17.26 -13.05 -32.74
C LYS A 586 16.39 -13.48 -33.93
N LEU A 587 16.21 -12.63 -34.94
CA LEU A 587 15.48 -12.98 -36.17
C LEU A 587 16.14 -14.12 -36.96
N LEU A 588 17.46 -14.27 -36.84
CA LEU A 588 18.24 -15.34 -37.46
C LEU A 588 18.35 -16.61 -36.59
N GLY A 589 17.70 -16.64 -35.42
CA GLY A 589 17.62 -17.83 -34.55
C GLY A 589 18.81 -18.01 -33.60
N TYR A 590 19.54 -16.94 -33.28
CA TYR A 590 20.59 -16.97 -32.27
C TYR A 590 20.09 -16.48 -30.91
N ASP A 591 20.32 -17.26 -29.86
CA ASP A 591 19.82 -17.00 -28.50
C ASP A 591 20.78 -16.15 -27.65
N THR A 592 22.04 -15.96 -28.08
CA THR A 592 23.05 -15.23 -27.31
C THR A 592 23.95 -14.37 -28.20
N VAL A 593 24.12 -13.09 -27.85
CA VAL A 593 24.94 -12.09 -28.57
C VAL A 593 26.03 -11.56 -27.65
N TYR A 594 27.28 -11.61 -28.10
CA TYR A 594 28.46 -11.09 -27.43
C TYR A 594 29.01 -9.90 -28.22
N ILE A 595 29.43 -8.82 -27.54
CA ILE A 595 30.06 -7.66 -28.17
C ILE A 595 31.48 -7.53 -27.59
N ASP A 596 32.48 -7.73 -28.45
CA ASP A 596 33.90 -7.73 -28.07
C ASP A 596 34.54 -6.43 -28.59
N LEU A 597 35.04 -5.60 -27.68
CA LEU A 597 35.76 -4.36 -28.00
C LEU A 597 37.26 -4.63 -27.86
N LEU A 598 37.94 -4.97 -28.96
CA LEU A 598 39.37 -5.27 -28.94
C LEU A 598 40.22 -3.97 -28.85
N PRO A 599 41.07 -3.80 -27.82
CA PRO A 599 42.11 -2.77 -27.83
C PRO A 599 43.33 -3.23 -28.65
N ILE A 600 43.89 -2.32 -29.47
CA ILE A 600 45.23 -2.50 -30.09
C ILE A 600 46.22 -1.62 -29.32
N PHE A 601 47.31 -2.21 -28.82
CA PHE A 601 48.40 -1.48 -28.18
C PHE A 601 49.32 -0.85 -29.23
N ASP A 602 49.41 0.49 -29.28
CA ASP A 602 50.51 1.16 -29.98
C ASP A 602 51.72 1.25 -29.04
N LEU A 603 52.74 0.42 -29.29
CA LEU A 603 53.96 0.33 -28.47
C LEU A 603 55.03 1.38 -28.84
N THR A 604 54.69 2.46 -29.54
CA THR A 604 55.71 3.35 -30.12
C THR A 604 55.99 4.68 -29.39
N ASN A 605 55.31 5.03 -28.29
CA ASN A 605 55.68 6.24 -27.52
C ASN A 605 55.48 6.12 -26.00
N SER A 606 56.57 6.26 -25.24
CA SER A 606 56.66 5.88 -23.82
C SER A 606 56.30 6.99 -22.81
N THR A 607 55.45 7.96 -23.15
CA THR A 607 55.09 9.02 -22.17
C THR A 607 53.63 9.47 -22.16
N ASN A 608 52.76 8.95 -23.03
CA ASN A 608 51.31 9.10 -22.91
C ASN A 608 50.60 7.92 -23.57
N LEU A 609 49.88 7.12 -22.78
CA LEU A 609 49.01 6.05 -23.28
C LEU A 609 47.67 6.68 -23.67
N ASP A 610 47.56 7.17 -24.91
CA ASP A 610 46.26 7.52 -25.49
C ASP A 610 45.56 6.23 -25.95
N PHE A 611 44.45 5.88 -25.29
CA PHE A 611 43.61 4.76 -25.71
C PHE A 611 42.73 5.17 -26.88
N ARG A 612 42.86 4.50 -28.04
CA ARG A 612 41.83 4.51 -29.09
C ARG A 612 41.40 3.08 -29.38
N TYR A 613 40.12 2.80 -29.18
CA TYR A 613 39.50 1.55 -29.62
C TYR A 613 38.93 1.75 -31.02
N ILE A 614 39.21 0.82 -31.93
CA ILE A 614 38.68 0.84 -33.30
C ILE A 614 37.73 -0.34 -33.46
N THR A 615 36.44 -0.02 -33.59
CA THR A 615 35.27 -0.83 -34.02
C THR A 615 34.93 -2.12 -33.24
N PRO A 616 33.68 -2.26 -32.73
CA PRO A 616 33.22 -3.50 -32.09
C PRO A 616 33.10 -4.67 -33.07
N VAL A 617 33.42 -5.88 -32.60
CA VAL A 617 33.16 -7.15 -33.31
C VAL A 617 32.05 -7.89 -32.55
N ILE A 618 31.04 -8.40 -33.27
CA ILE A 618 29.90 -9.11 -32.68
C ILE A 618 30.11 -10.62 -32.82
N GLY A 619 30.01 -11.34 -31.71
CA GLY A 619 29.99 -12.80 -31.67
C GLY A 619 28.58 -13.33 -31.40
N VAL A 620 28.08 -14.29 -32.19
CA VAL A 620 26.77 -14.91 -31.96
C VAL A 620 26.89 -16.42 -31.75
N ALA A 621 26.06 -16.98 -30.87
CA ALA A 621 26.01 -18.41 -30.55
C ALA A 621 24.56 -18.91 -30.44
N SER A 622 24.32 -20.17 -30.83
CA SER A 622 22.98 -20.75 -30.96
C SER A 622 22.51 -21.55 -29.74
N SER A 623 23.31 -21.70 -28.67
CA SER A 623 22.92 -22.55 -27.53
C SER A 623 23.72 -22.31 -26.23
N GLY A 624 24.07 -21.06 -25.90
CA GLY A 624 24.74 -20.71 -24.63
C GLY A 624 26.15 -21.30 -24.43
N ASP A 625 26.66 -22.08 -25.38
CA ASP A 625 28.00 -22.66 -25.35
C ASP A 625 29.01 -21.72 -26.04
N ALA A 626 29.81 -21.03 -25.22
CA ALA A 626 30.81 -20.04 -25.63
C ALA A 626 31.94 -20.62 -26.53
N SER A 627 31.96 -21.94 -26.74
CA SER A 627 32.93 -22.61 -27.61
C SER A 627 32.57 -22.55 -29.11
N SER A 628 31.37 -22.09 -29.48
CA SER A 628 30.85 -22.08 -30.86
C SER A 628 30.55 -20.67 -31.43
N VAL A 629 31.25 -19.64 -30.95
CA VAL A 629 31.00 -18.25 -31.33
C VAL A 629 31.43 -17.96 -32.77
N THR A 630 30.47 -17.59 -33.61
CA THR A 630 30.76 -17.06 -34.96
C THR A 630 30.92 -15.54 -34.85
N LYS A 631 32.06 -15.01 -35.31
CA LYS A 631 32.36 -13.57 -35.24
C LYS A 631 32.02 -12.89 -36.57
N TRP A 632 31.28 -11.78 -36.51
CA TRP A 632 30.92 -10.95 -37.65
C TRP A 632 31.57 -9.57 -37.53
N SER A 633 32.13 -9.08 -38.63
CA SER A 633 32.52 -7.68 -38.74
C SER A 633 31.29 -6.81 -39.02
N ILE A 634 31.40 -5.50 -38.76
CA ILE A 634 30.35 -4.52 -39.10
C ILE A 634 29.96 -4.62 -40.59
N GLN A 635 30.93 -4.89 -41.47
CA GLN A 635 30.68 -5.04 -42.91
C GLN A 635 29.88 -6.31 -43.26
N ASP A 636 30.09 -7.40 -42.52
CA ASP A 636 29.33 -8.65 -42.71
C ASP A 636 27.85 -8.44 -42.33
N ILE A 637 27.59 -7.67 -41.27
CA ILE A 637 26.24 -7.36 -40.78
C ILE A 637 25.50 -6.44 -41.74
N TYR A 638 26.15 -5.40 -42.26
CA TYR A 638 25.57 -4.52 -43.30
C TYR A 638 25.25 -5.25 -44.62
N THR A 639 25.84 -6.43 -44.85
CA THR A 639 25.57 -7.25 -46.03
C THR A 639 24.41 -8.24 -45.78
N ILE A 640 24.10 -8.54 -44.51
CA ILE A 640 23.04 -9.46 -44.07
C ILE A 640 21.69 -8.72 -43.92
N VAL A 641 21.73 -7.47 -43.44
CA VAL A 641 20.60 -6.52 -43.45
C VAL A 641 20.36 -6.02 -44.86
#